data_AF-A0A1G3QSB7-F1
#
_entry.id   AF-A0A1G3QSB7-F1
#
_cell.length_a   1.000
_cell.length_b   1.000
_cell.length_c   1.000
_cell.angle_alpha   90.00
_cell.angle_beta   90.00
_cell.angle_gamma   90.00
#
_symmetry.space_group_name_H-M   'P 1'
#
loop_
_entity.id
_entity.type
_entity.pdbx_description
1 polymer ?
#
loop_
_entity_poly.entity_id
_entity_poly.type
_entity_poly.pdbx_seq_one_letter_code
_entity_poly.pdbx_strand_id
1 'polypeptide(L)'
;MTKHYFIFIFSLALIAPRLYRTPGMAAEKKSAPSENGMISVNADWSLYSWGLYYKNLAARERAASQRDAYLTAAVHYFKEAAASGRSLDKIYLKISDCYFLRSDFRSSLEFAQKSLALDATDVRTYNRIYNIFIKMRNYEAAARILEQCLSVMPDSVQIQYILAEHYYKYMHDMDKASAAYKNAITLSDRLPVEDYYKEQSYLSLGHIAYRKGATGQAVLFYREVLKINKDNFEAVYYCALGSMEMYDLTNAERYSYQFLKKSPGNKIINSILGRIYYLREDIRAISYLYDSKSNGTLNGLLSWGLYHELLGNDQIAGRYLGSVMKFAPQTIALHIALARINSRKKEANSAFNEYVTAGILLYNSRLYPEATRCFSEALRINSTAPGVYYYMAKAYEGMHLFSLALYYIKEANRLYPDTDLMLHVGYLYGLRKDYENAMDYFNLASARDPKNSQPYFFKGLISIWQEDYPSAEKLIQRAISLDDKTEIYYFYLAVVMDRLAKLDLAIESLENAIRYNPKSARAYNYLGYLYAENNMKIDESLSLILKALEIEPENGAYTDSLGWVYYRKGDYRIALEKLLEAEEILRRENNPDSVVYDHIGDAYLRLGKIEDALKYWIKSNELKKDSRVGNKIKKYRRR
;
A
#
# COMPACT_ATOMS: atom_id res chain seq x y z
N MET A 1 6.55 -23.19 9.36
CA MET A 1 5.60 -23.41 10.47
C MET A 1 6.33 -23.34 11.80
N THR A 2 6.22 -22.23 12.52
CA THR A 2 6.28 -22.21 14.00
C THR A 2 5.77 -20.87 14.51
N LYS A 3 4.71 -20.98 15.31
CA LYS A 3 3.94 -19.94 15.98
C LYS A 3 4.82 -19.13 16.93
N HIS A 4 4.76 -17.80 16.90
CA HIS A 4 5.03 -16.95 18.07
C HIS A 4 3.87 -15.94 18.18
N TYR A 5 2.92 -16.30 19.05
CA TYR A 5 1.80 -15.48 19.47
C TYR A 5 2.30 -14.45 20.49
N PHE A 6 2.13 -13.17 20.19
CA PHE A 6 1.99 -12.12 21.20
C PHE A 6 0.70 -11.36 20.87
N ILE A 7 -0.42 -11.88 21.36
CA ILE A 7 -1.71 -11.20 21.36
C ILE A 7 -1.71 -10.31 22.60
N PHE A 8 -1.52 -9.00 22.42
CA PHE A 8 -1.89 -8.03 23.44
C PHE A 8 -3.42 -7.99 23.52
N ILE A 9 -3.97 -8.50 24.62
CA ILE A 9 -5.39 -8.40 24.95
C ILE A 9 -5.64 -6.97 25.44
N PHE A 10 -6.07 -6.09 24.53
CA PHE A 10 -6.77 -4.87 24.93
C PHE A 10 -8.27 -5.14 24.88
N SER A 11 -8.84 -5.36 26.07
CA SER A 11 -10.27 -5.28 26.30
C SER A 11 -10.71 -3.84 26.00
N LEU A 12 -11.48 -3.64 24.92
CA LEU A 12 -12.22 -2.41 24.66
C LEU A 12 -13.30 -2.24 25.75
N ALA A 13 -12.92 -1.68 26.89
CA ALA A 13 -13.84 -1.05 27.81
C ALA A 13 -14.24 0.29 27.20
N LEU A 14 -15.48 0.38 26.73
CA LEU A 14 -16.08 1.63 26.28
C LEU A 14 -16.01 2.68 27.40
N ILE A 15 -15.54 3.85 27.01
CA ILE A 15 -15.42 5.08 27.79
C ILE A 15 -16.76 5.41 28.45
N ALA A 16 -16.78 5.45 29.79
CA ALA A 16 -17.86 6.02 30.56
C ALA A 16 -17.68 7.56 30.61
N PRO A 17 -18.75 8.38 30.46
CA PRO A 17 -18.65 9.81 30.69
C PRO A 17 -18.33 10.08 32.16
N ARG A 18 -17.34 10.94 32.42
CA ARG A 18 -17.09 11.54 33.73
C ARG A 18 -18.34 12.29 34.18
N LEU A 19 -19.06 11.76 35.18
CA LEU A 19 -20.08 12.51 35.91
C LEU A 19 -19.39 13.45 36.90
N TYR A 20 -19.62 14.75 36.71
CA TYR A 20 -19.26 15.82 37.64
C TYR A 20 -19.80 15.52 39.05
N ARG A 21 -18.94 15.71 40.05
CA ARG A 21 -19.35 15.79 41.46
C ARG A 21 -20.03 17.14 41.70
N THR A 22 -21.27 17.12 42.20
CA THR A 22 -21.85 18.20 43.01
C THR A 22 -22.37 17.63 44.34
N PRO A 23 -22.39 18.43 45.42
CA PRO A 23 -22.37 17.92 46.78
C PRO A 23 -23.77 17.76 47.39
N GLY A 24 -23.92 16.71 48.20
CA GLY A 24 -24.70 16.64 49.42
C GLY A 24 -26.13 17.21 49.42
N MET A 25 -27.11 16.34 49.18
CA MET A 25 -28.41 16.43 49.85
C MET A 25 -28.74 15.08 50.47
N ALA A 26 -28.82 15.06 51.79
CA ALA A 26 -29.29 13.92 52.56
C ALA A 26 -30.77 13.66 52.20
N ALA A 27 -31.09 12.44 51.80
CA ALA A 27 -32.46 11.99 51.63
C ALA A 27 -32.71 10.81 52.57
N GLU A 28 -33.64 11.03 53.49
CA GLU A 28 -34.09 10.15 54.55
C GLU A 28 -34.52 8.76 54.04
N LYS A 29 -34.27 7.73 54.86
CA LYS A 29 -34.87 6.40 54.71
C LYS A 29 -36.40 6.53 54.75
N LYS A 30 -37.08 6.37 53.62
CA LYS A 30 -38.50 6.05 53.59
C LYS A 30 -38.70 4.56 53.38
N SER A 31 -39.31 3.91 54.37
CA SER A 31 -39.83 2.55 54.31
C SER A 31 -40.96 2.44 53.28
N ALA A 32 -41.14 1.24 52.73
CA ALA A 32 -42.16 0.91 51.74
C ALA A 32 -43.58 1.20 52.26
N PRO A 33 -44.47 1.84 51.46
CA PRO A 33 -45.89 1.82 51.73
C PRO A 33 -46.53 0.55 51.16
N SER A 34 -47.45 0.01 51.95
CA SER A 34 -48.29 -1.15 51.67
C SER A 34 -49.14 -1.01 50.41
N GLU A 35 -49.30 -2.13 49.70
CA GLU A 35 -50.22 -2.29 48.56
C GLU A 35 -51.66 -1.91 48.93
N ASN A 36 -52.20 -0.89 48.28
CA ASN A 36 -53.60 -0.86 47.87
C ASN A 36 -53.85 0.17 46.75
N GLY A 37 -54.55 -0.33 45.73
CA GLY A 37 -55.05 0.28 44.48
C GLY A 37 -55.04 1.79 44.28
N MET A 38 -54.39 2.22 43.19
CA MET A 38 -54.94 3.09 42.12
C MET A 38 -53.87 3.23 41.03
N ILE A 39 -54.13 2.68 39.83
CA ILE A 39 -53.26 2.82 38.66
C ILE A 39 -53.35 4.28 38.18
N SER A 40 -52.51 5.13 38.75
CA SER A 40 -52.26 6.48 38.26
C SER A 40 -51.06 6.44 37.30
N VAL A 41 -50.97 7.43 36.41
CA VAL A 41 -49.89 7.65 35.44
C VAL A 41 -48.46 7.64 36.07
N ASN A 42 -48.36 7.71 37.40
CA ASN A 42 -47.11 7.60 38.17
C ASN A 42 -46.65 6.16 38.47
N ALA A 43 -47.53 5.16 38.35
CA ALA A 43 -47.20 3.76 38.68
C ALA A 43 -46.20 3.16 37.70
N ASP A 44 -46.33 3.43 36.40
CA ASP A 44 -45.45 2.88 35.35
C ASP A 44 -43.99 3.33 35.48
N TRP A 45 -43.79 4.62 35.77
CA TRP A 45 -42.46 5.18 36.02
C TRP A 45 -41.86 4.66 37.33
N SER A 46 -42.69 4.37 38.33
CA SER A 46 -42.23 3.77 39.58
C SER A 46 -41.72 2.34 39.36
N LEU A 47 -42.43 1.51 38.58
CA LEU A 47 -42.03 0.13 38.26
C LEU A 47 -40.76 0.08 37.41
N TYR A 48 -40.67 0.93 36.38
CA TYR A 48 -39.44 1.03 35.57
C TYR A 48 -38.23 1.45 36.41
N SER A 49 -38.42 2.38 37.36
CA SER A 49 -37.36 2.82 38.28
C SER A 49 -36.92 1.70 39.23
N TRP A 50 -37.85 0.88 39.73
CA TRP A 50 -37.53 -0.34 40.50
C TRP A 50 -36.73 -1.34 39.68
N GLY A 51 -37.09 -1.56 38.41
CA GLY A 51 -36.31 -2.41 37.50
C GLY A 51 -34.86 -1.92 37.35
N LEU A 52 -34.65 -0.61 37.17
CA LEU A 52 -33.31 -0.02 37.12
C LEU A 52 -32.56 -0.13 38.44
N TYR A 53 -33.25 0.06 39.57
CA TYR A 53 -32.67 -0.09 40.91
C TYR A 53 -32.10 -1.49 41.13
N TYR A 54 -32.89 -2.54 40.89
CA TYR A 54 -32.44 -3.92 41.06
C TYR A 54 -31.34 -4.31 40.08
N LYS A 55 -31.41 -3.84 38.82
CA LYS A 55 -30.33 -4.03 37.85
C LYS A 55 -29.01 -3.40 38.31
N ASN A 56 -29.07 -2.21 38.91
CA ASN A 56 -27.89 -1.53 39.44
C ASN A 56 -27.33 -2.22 40.70
N LEU A 57 -28.19 -2.79 41.56
CA LEU A 57 -27.75 -3.65 42.66
C LEU A 57 -27.02 -4.88 42.14
N ALA A 58 -27.58 -5.56 41.13
CA ALA A 58 -26.94 -6.71 40.49
C ALA A 58 -25.54 -6.39 39.93
N ALA A 59 -25.36 -5.20 39.35
CA ALA A 59 -24.07 -4.77 38.82
C ALA A 59 -22.97 -4.59 39.88
N ARG A 60 -23.35 -4.32 41.14
CA ARG A 60 -22.43 -4.12 42.27
C ARG A 60 -22.24 -5.38 43.11
N GLU A 61 -23.15 -6.35 42.98
CA GLU A 61 -23.16 -7.59 43.76
C GLU A 61 -22.11 -8.58 43.25
N ARG A 62 -21.31 -9.16 44.16
CA ARG A 62 -20.27 -10.14 43.85
C ARG A 62 -20.77 -11.58 43.93
N ALA A 63 -21.74 -11.86 44.82
CA ALA A 63 -22.30 -13.20 44.97
C ALA A 63 -23.21 -13.55 43.77
N ALA A 64 -22.92 -14.66 43.08
CA ALA A 64 -23.62 -15.05 41.86
C ALA A 64 -25.12 -15.31 42.08
N SER A 65 -25.48 -15.98 43.18
CA SER A 65 -26.88 -16.26 43.55
C SER A 65 -27.67 -14.99 43.82
N GLN A 66 -27.11 -14.08 44.62
CA GLN A 66 -27.75 -12.81 44.95
C GLN A 66 -27.87 -11.89 43.72
N ARG A 67 -26.85 -11.91 42.85
CA ARG A 67 -26.90 -11.20 41.57
C ARG A 67 -28.02 -11.74 40.68
N ASP A 68 -28.19 -13.06 40.57
CA ASP A 68 -29.28 -13.66 39.78
C ASP A 68 -30.66 -13.31 40.35
N ALA A 69 -30.80 -13.29 41.68
CA ALA A 69 -32.03 -12.86 42.35
C ALA A 69 -32.39 -11.40 42.01
N TYR A 70 -31.42 -10.48 42.07
CA TYR A 70 -31.61 -9.08 41.67
C TYR A 70 -31.96 -8.94 40.19
N LEU A 71 -31.31 -9.69 39.29
CA LEU A 71 -31.63 -9.67 37.87
C LEU A 71 -33.03 -10.24 37.59
N THR A 72 -33.46 -11.25 38.33
CA THR A 72 -34.81 -11.82 38.24
C THR A 72 -35.86 -10.80 38.69
N ALA A 73 -35.63 -10.13 39.83
CA ALA A 73 -36.49 -9.04 40.29
C ALA A 73 -36.56 -7.89 39.26
N ALA A 74 -35.41 -7.49 38.71
CA ALA A 74 -35.37 -6.45 37.68
C ALA A 74 -36.21 -6.82 36.44
N VAL A 75 -36.09 -8.06 35.95
CA VAL A 75 -36.90 -8.54 34.82
C VAL A 75 -38.39 -8.51 35.13
N HIS A 76 -38.79 -8.92 36.35
CA HIS A 76 -40.19 -8.87 36.78
C HIS A 76 -40.74 -7.44 36.73
N TYR A 77 -40.09 -6.48 37.39
CA TYR A 77 -40.52 -5.08 37.39
C TYR A 77 -40.54 -4.45 35.99
N PHE A 78 -39.56 -4.79 35.12
CA PHE A 78 -39.61 -4.31 33.74
C PHE A 78 -40.75 -4.93 32.93
N LYS A 79 -41.11 -6.20 33.15
CA LYS A 79 -42.25 -6.84 32.48
C LYS A 79 -43.57 -6.21 32.93
N GLU A 80 -43.72 -5.89 34.22
CA GLU A 80 -44.90 -5.18 34.70
C GLU A 80 -44.98 -3.76 34.14
N ALA A 81 -43.86 -3.03 34.10
CA ALA A 81 -43.81 -1.72 33.46
C ALA A 81 -44.19 -1.76 31.97
N ALA A 82 -43.87 -2.86 31.27
CA ALA A 82 -44.24 -3.07 29.87
C ALA A 82 -45.76 -3.22 29.67
N ALA A 83 -46.54 -3.59 30.70
CA ALA A 83 -48.00 -3.74 30.58
C ALA A 83 -48.71 -2.41 30.27
N SER A 84 -48.08 -1.28 30.56
CA SER A 84 -48.56 0.08 30.22
C SER A 84 -48.51 0.40 28.73
N GLY A 85 -47.74 -0.36 27.92
CA GLY A 85 -47.57 -0.14 26.49
C GLY A 85 -46.70 1.07 26.10
N ARG A 86 -46.14 1.82 27.06
CA ARG A 86 -45.32 3.02 26.79
C ARG A 86 -43.82 2.70 26.75
N SER A 87 -43.08 3.29 25.82
CA SER A 87 -41.61 3.11 25.66
C SER A 87 -41.17 1.63 25.64
N LEU A 88 -41.98 0.77 25.02
CA LEU A 88 -41.77 -0.68 24.97
C LEU A 88 -40.41 -1.06 24.36
N ASP A 89 -39.94 -0.29 23.38
CA ASP A 89 -38.61 -0.39 22.78
C ASP A 89 -37.52 -0.36 23.86
N LYS A 90 -37.55 0.66 24.74
CA LYS A 90 -36.56 0.84 25.82
C LYS A 90 -36.70 -0.23 26.90
N ILE A 91 -37.93 -0.57 27.27
CA ILE A 91 -38.21 -1.56 28.32
C ILE A 91 -37.73 -2.95 27.87
N TYR A 92 -38.04 -3.37 26.64
CA TYR A 92 -37.56 -4.64 26.10
C TYR A 92 -36.04 -4.71 25.99
N LEU A 93 -35.37 -3.60 25.63
CA LEU A 93 -33.90 -3.55 25.66
C LEU A 93 -33.35 -3.75 27.07
N LYS A 94 -33.99 -3.18 28.11
CA LYS A 94 -33.56 -3.40 29.51
C LYS A 94 -33.80 -4.82 29.98
N ILE A 95 -34.90 -5.45 29.58
CA ILE A 95 -35.16 -6.88 29.85
C ILE A 95 -34.09 -7.75 29.18
N SER A 96 -33.77 -7.44 27.92
CA SER A 96 -32.69 -8.12 27.18
C SER A 96 -31.34 -7.99 27.90
N ASP A 97 -30.99 -6.80 28.39
CA ASP A 97 -29.77 -6.57 29.18
C ASP A 97 -29.72 -7.47 30.41
N CYS A 98 -30.83 -7.62 31.14
CA CYS A 98 -30.88 -8.47 32.33
C CYS A 98 -30.68 -9.94 31.98
N TYR A 99 -31.36 -10.47 30.96
CA TYR A 99 -31.14 -11.85 30.51
C TYR A 99 -29.72 -12.08 29.98
N PHE A 100 -29.13 -11.10 29.29
CA PHE A 100 -27.74 -11.16 28.84
C PHE A 100 -26.77 -11.32 30.03
N LEU A 101 -26.97 -10.54 31.10
CA LEU A 101 -26.14 -10.61 32.31
C LEU A 101 -26.29 -11.95 33.06
N ARG A 102 -27.44 -12.62 32.89
CA ARG A 102 -27.70 -13.98 33.40
C ARG A 102 -27.14 -15.09 32.49
N SER A 103 -26.52 -14.73 31.36
CA SER A 103 -26.09 -15.68 30.31
C SER A 103 -27.24 -16.48 29.65
N ASP A 104 -28.49 -16.04 29.80
CA ASP A 104 -29.64 -16.56 29.05
C ASP A 104 -29.75 -15.81 27.72
N PHE A 105 -28.91 -16.22 26.77
CA PHE A 105 -28.79 -15.56 25.47
C PHE A 105 -30.04 -15.74 24.59
N ARG A 106 -30.82 -16.80 24.79
CA ARG A 106 -32.04 -17.06 24.01
C ARG A 106 -33.13 -16.06 24.38
N SER A 107 -33.43 -15.93 25.67
CA SER A 107 -34.41 -14.93 26.14
C SER A 107 -33.91 -13.51 25.86
N SER A 108 -32.61 -13.26 26.04
CA SER A 108 -32.01 -11.97 25.74
C SER A 108 -32.20 -11.58 24.26
N LEU A 109 -32.01 -12.52 23.33
CA LEU A 109 -32.20 -12.30 21.89
C LEU A 109 -33.67 -12.01 21.56
N GLU A 110 -34.61 -12.78 22.13
CA GLU A 110 -36.04 -12.59 21.90
C GLU A 110 -36.49 -11.16 22.27
N PHE A 111 -36.12 -10.68 23.46
CA PHE A 111 -36.48 -9.34 23.90
C PHE A 111 -35.73 -8.24 23.12
N ALA A 112 -34.49 -8.48 22.70
CA ALA A 112 -33.78 -7.54 21.85
C ALA A 112 -34.43 -7.41 20.46
N GLN A 113 -34.91 -8.51 19.88
CA GLN A 113 -35.65 -8.50 18.61
C GLN A 113 -36.99 -7.78 18.74
N LYS A 114 -37.72 -7.97 19.85
CA LYS A 114 -38.95 -7.21 20.14
C LYS A 114 -38.67 -5.70 20.26
N SER A 115 -37.57 -5.32 20.91
CA SER A 115 -37.12 -3.92 20.98
C SER A 115 -36.81 -3.37 19.58
N LEU A 116 -36.08 -4.13 18.76
CA LEU A 116 -35.69 -3.71 17.42
C LEU A 116 -36.89 -3.57 16.48
N ALA A 117 -37.91 -4.43 16.61
CA ALA A 117 -39.13 -4.35 15.82
C ALA A 117 -39.95 -3.08 16.10
N LEU A 118 -39.77 -2.46 17.28
CA LEU A 118 -40.45 -1.23 17.67
C LEU A 118 -39.66 0.03 17.31
N ASP A 119 -38.33 -0.04 17.38
CA ASP A 119 -37.43 1.04 16.95
C ASP A 119 -36.23 0.46 16.18
N ALA A 120 -36.32 0.48 14.86
CA ALA A 120 -35.27 0.01 13.96
C ALA A 120 -34.07 0.97 13.86
N THR A 121 -34.12 2.14 14.50
CA THR A 121 -33.05 3.14 14.50
C THR A 121 -32.17 3.11 15.76
N ASP A 122 -32.55 2.32 16.78
CA ASP A 122 -31.77 2.23 18.02
C ASP A 122 -30.52 1.36 17.86
N VAL A 123 -29.38 2.02 17.63
CA VAL A 123 -28.03 1.42 17.56
C VAL A 123 -27.70 0.56 18.80
N ARG A 124 -28.22 0.91 19.98
CA ARG A 124 -27.94 0.15 21.22
C ARG A 124 -28.55 -1.24 21.16
N THR A 125 -29.69 -1.39 20.50
CA THR A 125 -30.37 -2.67 20.31
C THR A 125 -29.60 -3.55 19.33
N TYR A 126 -29.13 -3.02 18.21
CA TYR A 126 -28.21 -3.74 17.31
C TYR A 126 -26.95 -4.19 18.03
N ASN A 127 -26.32 -3.30 18.82
CA ASN A 127 -25.15 -3.65 19.62
C ASN A 127 -25.43 -4.75 20.65
N ARG A 128 -26.63 -4.79 21.26
CA ARG A 128 -27.03 -5.87 22.16
C ARG A 128 -27.15 -7.20 21.42
N ILE A 129 -27.84 -7.23 20.28
CA ILE A 129 -28.01 -8.44 19.46
C ILE A 129 -26.65 -8.94 18.94
N TYR A 130 -25.81 -8.03 18.46
CA TYR A 130 -24.43 -8.34 18.06
C TYR A 130 -23.66 -9.03 19.19
N ASN A 131 -23.65 -8.44 20.39
CA ASN A 131 -22.95 -9.01 21.54
C ASN A 131 -23.52 -10.37 21.97
N ILE A 132 -24.83 -10.59 21.84
CA ILE A 132 -25.47 -11.89 22.07
C ILE A 132 -24.90 -12.92 21.09
N PHE A 133 -24.88 -12.63 19.79
CA PHE A 133 -24.34 -13.55 18.79
C PHE A 133 -22.84 -13.83 18.98
N ILE A 134 -22.05 -12.82 19.39
CA ILE A 134 -20.63 -13.02 19.74
C ILE A 134 -20.48 -14.00 20.91
N LYS A 135 -21.29 -13.87 21.97
CA LYS A 135 -21.27 -14.81 23.11
C LYS A 135 -21.72 -16.22 22.74
N MET A 136 -22.67 -16.33 21.82
CA MET A 136 -23.10 -17.59 21.24
C MET A 136 -22.12 -18.16 20.20
N ARG A 137 -21.03 -17.44 19.88
CA ARG A 137 -20.06 -17.77 18.81
C ARG A 137 -20.69 -17.91 17.42
N ASN A 138 -21.83 -17.27 17.19
CA ASN A 138 -22.48 -17.22 15.88
C ASN A 138 -22.02 -15.96 15.12
N TYR A 139 -20.83 -16.03 14.54
CA TYR A 139 -20.19 -14.88 13.90
C TYR A 139 -20.94 -14.42 12.64
N GLU A 140 -21.49 -15.35 11.85
CA GLU A 140 -22.28 -14.98 10.67
C GLU A 140 -23.55 -14.21 11.01
N ALA A 141 -24.26 -14.60 12.07
CA ALA A 141 -25.43 -13.83 12.53
C ALA A 141 -25.01 -12.47 13.13
N ALA A 142 -23.84 -12.40 13.77
CA ALA A 142 -23.27 -11.15 14.26
C ALA A 142 -22.90 -10.18 13.12
N ALA A 143 -22.36 -10.67 12.01
CA ALA A 143 -22.12 -9.85 10.82
C ALA A 143 -23.45 -9.36 10.22
N ARG A 144 -24.42 -10.26 10.01
CA ARG A 144 -25.73 -9.92 9.43
C ARG A 144 -26.47 -8.84 10.20
N ILE A 145 -26.40 -8.83 11.53
CA ILE A 145 -27.08 -7.80 12.32
C ILE A 145 -26.41 -6.43 12.18
N LEU A 146 -25.09 -6.37 11.99
CA LEU A 146 -24.38 -5.12 11.69
C LEU A 146 -24.67 -4.63 10.26
N GLU A 147 -24.76 -5.55 9.29
CA GLU A 147 -25.19 -5.22 7.92
C GLU A 147 -26.62 -4.69 7.89
N GLN A 148 -27.53 -5.32 8.65
CA GLN A 148 -28.89 -4.82 8.84
C GLN A 148 -28.89 -3.41 9.44
N CYS A 149 -28.06 -3.15 10.46
CA CYS A 149 -27.90 -1.83 11.05
C CYS A 149 -27.49 -0.78 10.00
N LEU A 150 -26.51 -1.12 9.14
CA LEU A 150 -26.04 -0.24 8.06
C LEU A 150 -27.07 -0.04 6.94
N SER A 151 -27.98 -0.99 6.71
CA SER A 151 -29.07 -0.78 5.75
C SER A 151 -30.05 0.31 6.19
N VAL A 152 -30.18 0.53 7.50
CA VAL A 152 -31.02 1.59 8.09
C VAL A 152 -30.22 2.87 8.30
N MET A 153 -28.95 2.76 8.71
CA MET A 153 -28.05 3.87 9.02
C MET A 153 -26.73 3.75 8.23
N PRO A 154 -26.76 4.04 6.91
CA PRO A 154 -25.61 3.81 6.02
C PRO A 154 -24.41 4.71 6.33
N ASP A 155 -24.65 5.87 6.94
CA ASP A 155 -23.62 6.86 7.25
C ASP A 155 -22.89 6.61 8.59
N SER A 156 -23.17 5.48 9.26
CA SER A 156 -22.57 5.16 10.55
C SER A 156 -21.15 4.62 10.42
N VAL A 157 -20.17 5.53 10.46
CA VAL A 157 -18.72 5.21 10.44
C VAL A 157 -18.34 4.19 11.53
N GLN A 158 -18.88 4.36 12.74
CA GLN A 158 -18.59 3.47 13.86
C GLN A 158 -19.04 2.03 13.58
N ILE A 159 -20.26 1.84 13.05
CA ILE A 159 -20.78 0.50 12.75
C ILE A 159 -20.03 -0.11 11.56
N GLN A 160 -19.71 0.70 10.56
CA GLN A 160 -18.89 0.29 9.42
C GLN A 160 -17.52 -0.25 9.88
N TYR A 161 -16.87 0.45 10.81
CA TYR A 161 -15.62 0.01 11.41
C TYR A 161 -15.78 -1.27 12.25
N ILE A 162 -16.84 -1.36 13.09
CA ILE A 162 -17.10 -2.56 13.88
C ILE A 162 -17.35 -3.79 13.00
N LEU A 163 -18.04 -3.62 11.88
CA LEU A 163 -18.24 -4.68 10.88
C LEU A 163 -16.92 -5.11 10.25
N ALA A 164 -16.04 -4.16 9.91
CA ALA A 164 -14.70 -4.46 9.39
C ALA A 164 -13.86 -5.27 10.39
N GLU A 165 -13.82 -4.82 11.65
CA GLU A 165 -13.15 -5.52 12.75
C GLU A 165 -13.74 -6.92 12.97
N HIS A 166 -15.05 -7.08 12.82
CA HIS A 166 -15.72 -8.36 12.94
C HIS A 166 -15.27 -9.34 11.85
N TYR A 167 -15.28 -8.88 10.59
CA TYR A 167 -14.79 -9.66 9.45
C TYR A 167 -13.33 -10.08 9.63
N TYR A 168 -12.49 -9.16 10.12
CA TYR A 168 -11.08 -9.39 10.32
C TYR A 168 -10.77 -10.38 11.47
N LYS A 169 -11.37 -10.15 12.65
CA LYS A 169 -11.02 -10.88 13.89
C LYS A 169 -11.74 -12.21 14.05
N TYR A 170 -13.02 -12.27 13.68
CA TYR A 170 -13.87 -13.45 13.97
C TYR A 170 -14.13 -14.31 12.73
N MET A 171 -14.36 -13.67 11.57
CA MET A 171 -14.58 -14.42 10.33
C MET A 171 -13.28 -14.73 9.58
N HIS A 172 -12.20 -14.03 9.90
CA HIS A 172 -10.92 -14.10 9.18
C HIS A 172 -11.03 -13.84 7.67
N ASP A 173 -12.06 -13.10 7.25
CA ASP A 173 -12.30 -12.70 5.87
C ASP A 173 -11.64 -11.35 5.61
N MET A 174 -10.42 -11.39 5.10
CA MET A 174 -9.62 -10.18 4.87
C MET A 174 -10.18 -9.31 3.75
N ASP A 175 -10.93 -9.87 2.80
CA ASP A 175 -11.43 -9.13 1.65
C ASP A 175 -12.67 -8.32 2.04
N LYS A 176 -13.62 -8.94 2.75
CA LYS A 176 -14.75 -8.21 3.34
C LYS A 176 -14.30 -7.19 4.37
N ALA A 177 -13.32 -7.53 5.21
CA ALA A 177 -12.74 -6.58 6.14
C ALA A 177 -12.13 -5.37 5.41
N SER A 178 -11.34 -5.60 4.36
CA SER A 178 -10.72 -4.53 3.57
C SER A 178 -11.75 -3.61 2.92
N ALA A 179 -12.80 -4.18 2.33
CA ALA A 179 -13.90 -3.40 1.75
C ALA A 179 -14.59 -2.54 2.83
N ALA A 180 -14.87 -3.13 3.99
CA ALA A 180 -15.52 -2.41 5.07
C ALA A 180 -14.64 -1.29 5.67
N TYR A 181 -13.33 -1.49 5.84
CA TYR A 181 -12.41 -0.42 6.28
C TYR A 181 -12.33 0.73 5.25
N LYS A 182 -12.29 0.41 3.95
CA LYS A 182 -12.30 1.44 2.89
C LYS A 182 -13.59 2.27 2.91
N ASN A 183 -14.74 1.64 3.15
CA ASN A 183 -16.00 2.35 3.32
C ASN A 183 -15.96 3.25 4.57
N ALA A 184 -15.42 2.77 5.69
CA ALA A 184 -15.28 3.57 6.90
C ALA A 184 -14.42 4.83 6.66
N ILE A 185 -13.29 4.69 5.95
CA ILE A 185 -12.44 5.83 5.56
C ILE A 185 -13.21 6.82 4.68
N THR A 186 -13.90 6.32 3.65
CA THR A 186 -14.66 7.15 2.70
C THR A 186 -15.75 7.97 3.41
N LEU A 187 -16.44 7.37 4.38
CA LEU A 187 -17.44 8.05 5.19
C LEU A 187 -16.80 9.05 6.15
N SER A 188 -15.66 8.70 6.78
CA SER A 188 -14.91 9.60 7.65
C SER A 188 -14.44 10.87 6.94
N ASP A 189 -14.14 10.81 5.65
CA ASP A 189 -13.74 11.99 4.87
C ASP A 189 -14.89 12.96 4.59
N ARG A 190 -16.14 12.48 4.65
CA ARG A 190 -17.34 13.24 4.33
C ARG A 190 -18.07 13.77 5.55
N LEU A 191 -17.90 13.12 6.69
CA LEU A 191 -18.64 13.37 7.91
C LEU A 191 -17.73 13.92 9.01
N PRO A 192 -18.22 14.81 9.90
CA PRO A 192 -17.44 15.36 11.00
C PRO A 192 -17.31 14.33 12.14
N VAL A 193 -16.58 13.24 11.90
CA VAL A 193 -16.33 12.17 12.87
C VAL A 193 -14.89 12.22 13.39
N GLU A 194 -14.64 11.58 14.54
CA GLU A 194 -13.29 11.47 15.09
C GLU A 194 -12.36 10.73 14.13
N ASP A 195 -11.15 11.28 13.96
CA ASP A 195 -10.08 10.70 13.13
C ASP A 195 -9.68 9.29 13.57
N TYR A 196 -10.03 8.88 14.79
CA TYR A 196 -9.76 7.55 15.33
C TYR A 196 -10.18 6.42 14.37
N TYR A 197 -11.40 6.45 13.83
CA TYR A 197 -11.88 5.36 12.97
C TYR A 197 -11.12 5.30 11.64
N LYS A 198 -10.77 6.47 11.11
CA LYS A 198 -9.98 6.59 9.88
C LYS A 198 -8.55 6.09 10.10
N GLU A 199 -7.91 6.55 11.18
CA GLU A 199 -6.57 6.11 11.60
C GLU A 199 -6.50 4.59 11.77
N GLN A 200 -7.43 4.01 12.54
CA GLN A 200 -7.46 2.57 12.79
C GLN A 200 -7.80 1.75 11.55
N SER A 201 -8.67 2.26 10.67
CA SER A 201 -8.99 1.60 9.41
C SER A 201 -7.76 1.51 8.49
N TYR A 202 -6.98 2.59 8.38
CA TYR A 202 -5.71 2.56 7.65
C TYR A 202 -4.70 1.60 8.29
N LEU A 203 -4.58 1.61 9.62
CA LEU A 203 -3.68 0.72 10.34
C LEU A 203 -4.02 -0.76 10.09
N SER A 204 -5.30 -1.13 10.18
CA SER A 204 -5.78 -2.48 9.90
C SER A 204 -5.62 -2.89 8.43
N LEU A 205 -5.85 -1.98 7.48
CA LEU A 205 -5.55 -2.22 6.06
C LEU A 205 -4.04 -2.44 5.83
N GLY A 206 -3.19 -1.68 6.52
CA GLY A 206 -1.74 -1.88 6.55
C GLY A 206 -1.37 -3.29 7.02
N HIS A 207 -1.95 -3.74 8.14
CA HIS A 207 -1.73 -5.10 8.65
C HIS A 207 -2.22 -6.19 7.68
N ILE A 208 -3.38 -6.00 7.05
CA ILE A 208 -3.91 -6.94 6.04
C ILE A 208 -2.94 -7.02 4.86
N ALA A 209 -2.53 -5.87 4.29
CA ALA A 209 -1.62 -5.81 3.16
C ALA A 209 -0.27 -6.46 3.49
N TYR A 210 0.28 -6.17 4.67
CA TYR A 210 1.55 -6.73 5.12
C TYR A 210 1.47 -8.27 5.24
N ARG A 211 0.38 -8.81 5.78
CA ARG A 211 0.18 -10.26 5.88
C ARG A 211 -0.04 -10.95 4.53
N LYS A 212 -0.57 -10.23 3.54
CA LYS A 212 -0.68 -10.71 2.16
C LYS A 212 0.65 -10.63 1.38
N GLY A 213 1.72 -10.12 1.99
CA GLY A 213 3.02 -9.91 1.34
C GLY A 213 3.08 -8.67 0.44
N ALA A 214 2.04 -7.83 0.44
CA ALA A 214 1.99 -6.58 -0.32
C ALA A 214 2.66 -5.45 0.48
N THR A 215 3.96 -5.59 0.75
CA THR A 215 4.71 -4.71 1.66
C THR A 215 4.68 -3.24 1.24
N GLY A 216 4.77 -2.93 -0.07
CA GLY A 216 4.65 -1.55 -0.57
C GLY A 216 3.31 -0.91 -0.21
N GLN A 217 2.22 -1.62 -0.53
CA GLN A 217 0.86 -1.17 -0.19
C GLN A 217 0.67 -1.01 1.33
N ALA A 218 1.26 -1.90 2.13
CA ALA A 218 1.21 -1.81 3.58
C ALA A 218 1.87 -0.53 4.09
N VAL A 219 3.08 -0.21 3.60
CA VAL A 219 3.80 1.01 3.95
C VAL A 219 3.02 2.26 3.55
N LEU A 220 2.32 2.26 2.41
CA LEU A 220 1.44 3.36 2.04
C LEU A 220 0.33 3.57 3.07
N PHE A 221 -0.36 2.52 3.50
CA PHE A 221 -1.39 2.63 4.52
C PHE A 221 -0.84 3.13 5.86
N TYR A 222 0.32 2.62 6.31
CA TYR A 222 0.95 3.13 7.53
C TYR A 222 1.39 4.61 7.40
N ARG A 223 1.78 5.07 6.20
CA ARG A 223 2.05 6.49 5.97
C ARG A 223 0.79 7.34 6.09
N GLU A 224 -0.36 6.87 5.62
CA GLU A 224 -1.65 7.55 5.85
C GLU A 224 -1.98 7.65 7.35
N VAL A 225 -1.72 6.59 8.13
CA VAL A 225 -1.81 6.64 9.60
C VAL A 225 -0.93 7.77 10.16
N LEU A 226 0.31 7.89 9.70
CA LEU A 226 1.24 8.94 10.17
C LEU A 226 0.89 10.35 9.71
N LYS A 227 0.09 10.52 8.65
CA LYS A 227 -0.46 11.83 8.27
C LYS A 227 -1.52 12.29 9.28
N ILE A 228 -2.33 11.36 9.77
CA ILE A 228 -3.37 11.62 10.78
C ILE A 228 -2.73 11.79 12.17
N ASN A 229 -1.91 10.82 12.56
CA ASN A 229 -1.23 10.76 13.84
C ASN A 229 0.26 10.47 13.65
N LYS A 230 1.06 11.54 13.59
CA LYS A 230 2.53 11.48 13.41
C LYS A 230 3.25 10.68 14.49
N ASP A 231 2.62 10.52 15.65
CA ASP A 231 3.17 9.85 16.82
C ASP A 231 2.73 8.39 16.96
N ASN A 232 1.92 7.87 16.04
CA ASN A 232 1.47 6.47 16.05
C ASN A 232 2.67 5.53 15.98
N PHE A 233 2.98 4.94 17.13
CA PHE A 233 4.20 4.17 17.35
C PHE A 233 4.24 2.88 16.53
N GLU A 234 3.08 2.25 16.33
CA GLU A 234 2.95 1.01 15.55
C GLU A 234 3.16 1.27 14.06
N ALA A 235 2.56 2.34 13.52
CA ALA A 235 2.76 2.72 12.12
C ALA A 235 4.22 3.09 11.81
N VAL A 236 4.91 3.81 12.71
CA VAL A 236 6.37 4.09 12.55
C VAL A 236 7.16 2.78 12.52
N TYR A 237 6.86 1.83 13.40
CA TYR A 237 7.53 0.53 13.45
C TYR A 237 7.41 -0.23 12.12
N TYR A 238 6.18 -0.38 11.62
CA TYR A 238 5.96 -1.11 10.38
C TYR A 238 6.44 -0.35 9.14
N CYS A 239 6.48 0.99 9.17
CA CYS A 239 7.14 1.77 8.13
C CYS A 239 8.65 1.48 8.08
N ALA A 240 9.33 1.42 9.23
CA ALA A 240 10.75 1.07 9.28
C ALA A 240 11.01 -0.36 8.74
N LEU A 241 10.20 -1.33 9.20
CA LEU A 241 10.31 -2.72 8.80
C LEU A 241 10.04 -2.92 7.30
N GLY A 242 8.89 -2.45 6.82
CA GLY A 242 8.50 -2.59 5.42
C GLY A 242 9.45 -1.85 4.47
N SER A 243 9.94 -0.67 4.85
CA SER A 243 10.95 0.04 4.06
C SER A 243 12.25 -0.75 3.96
N MET A 244 12.68 -1.42 5.04
CA MET A 244 13.89 -2.26 5.00
C MET A 244 13.71 -3.51 4.12
N GLU A 245 12.54 -4.15 4.16
CA GLU A 245 12.22 -5.30 3.29
C GLU A 245 12.26 -4.93 1.80
N MET A 246 11.80 -3.72 1.47
CA MET A 246 11.87 -3.16 0.12
C MET A 246 13.23 -2.56 -0.23
N TYR A 247 14.21 -2.60 0.69
CA TYR A 247 15.52 -1.94 0.55
C TYR A 247 15.46 -0.42 0.29
N ASP A 248 14.38 0.25 0.70
CA ASP A 248 14.29 1.71 0.81
C ASP A 248 15.07 2.18 2.05
N LEU A 249 16.40 2.17 1.94
CA LEU A 249 17.32 2.40 3.05
C LEU A 249 17.10 3.77 3.71
N THR A 250 16.76 4.79 2.91
CA THR A 250 16.56 6.16 3.39
C THR A 250 15.34 6.26 4.30
N ASN A 251 14.18 5.72 3.89
CA ASN A 251 13.00 5.75 4.75
C ASN A 251 13.12 4.76 5.91
N ALA A 252 13.73 3.59 5.69
CA ALA A 252 14.00 2.62 6.75
C ALA A 252 14.82 3.25 7.88
N GLU A 253 15.89 3.97 7.54
CA GLU A 253 16.73 4.72 8.49
C GLU A 253 15.93 5.80 9.22
N ARG A 254 15.20 6.64 8.49
CA ARG A 254 14.40 7.74 9.06
C ARG A 254 13.38 7.24 10.08
N TYR A 255 12.57 6.23 9.73
CA TYR A 255 11.56 5.68 10.64
C TYR A 255 12.20 4.90 11.79
N SER A 256 13.33 4.23 11.56
CA SER A 256 14.08 3.58 12.63
C SER A 256 14.55 4.58 13.68
N TYR A 257 15.10 5.73 13.27
CA TYR A 257 15.48 6.80 14.19
C TYR A 257 14.29 7.37 14.95
N GLN A 258 13.18 7.63 14.26
CA GLN A 258 11.95 8.11 14.89
C GLN A 258 11.45 7.13 15.97
N PHE A 259 11.50 5.83 15.68
CA PHE A 259 11.07 4.78 16.61
C PHE A 259 12.02 4.67 17.82
N LEU A 260 13.33 4.60 17.58
CA LEU A 260 14.33 4.44 18.64
C LEU A 260 14.37 5.61 19.61
N LYS A 261 13.95 6.82 19.19
CA LYS A 261 13.81 7.96 20.11
C LYS A 261 12.86 7.65 21.29
N LYS A 262 11.82 6.86 21.05
CA LYS A 262 10.86 6.42 22.08
C LYS A 262 11.21 5.06 22.68
N SER A 263 11.88 4.18 21.94
CA SER A 263 12.28 2.84 22.41
C SER A 263 13.71 2.48 21.99
N PRO A 264 14.75 3.01 22.67
CA PRO A 264 16.14 2.85 22.24
C PRO A 264 16.63 1.39 22.22
N GLY A 265 16.10 0.53 23.09
CA GLY A 265 16.51 -0.86 23.24
C GLY A 265 15.86 -1.85 22.26
N ASN A 266 15.10 -1.39 21.26
CA ASN A 266 14.40 -2.30 20.36
C ASN A 266 15.38 -3.02 19.42
N LYS A 267 15.56 -4.32 19.63
CA LYS A 267 16.55 -5.14 18.89
C LYS A 267 16.28 -5.26 17.40
N ILE A 268 15.01 -5.25 16.97
CA ILE A 268 14.63 -5.38 15.56
C ILE A 268 15.01 -4.10 14.82
N ILE A 269 14.65 -2.94 15.36
CA ILE A 269 14.98 -1.65 14.74
C ILE A 269 16.49 -1.38 14.78
N ASN A 270 17.19 -1.74 15.86
CA ASN A 270 18.65 -1.72 15.88
C ASN A 270 19.26 -2.67 14.81
N SER A 271 18.64 -3.83 14.54
CA SER A 271 19.07 -4.71 13.43
C SER A 271 18.98 -4.02 12.07
N ILE A 272 17.88 -3.29 11.84
CA ILE A 272 17.63 -2.55 10.59
C ILE A 272 18.73 -1.51 10.39
N LEU A 273 18.98 -0.64 11.38
CA LEU A 273 20.06 0.35 11.29
C LEU A 273 21.44 -0.29 11.13
N GLY A 274 21.72 -1.34 11.89
CA GLY A 274 22.97 -2.09 11.77
C GLY A 274 23.21 -2.62 10.36
N ARG A 275 22.17 -3.16 9.72
CA ARG A 275 22.23 -3.64 8.33
C ARG A 275 22.37 -2.51 7.32
N ILE A 276 21.65 -1.40 7.49
CA ILE A 276 21.76 -0.23 6.61
C ILE A 276 23.21 0.30 6.61
N TYR A 277 23.79 0.48 7.81
CA TYR A 277 25.16 0.95 7.93
C TYR A 277 26.18 -0.08 7.44
N TYR A 278 25.92 -1.38 7.63
CA TYR A 278 26.75 -2.43 7.07
C TYR A 278 26.82 -2.35 5.54
N LEU A 279 25.66 -2.17 4.86
CA LEU A 279 25.59 -2.05 3.40
C LEU A 279 26.34 -0.79 2.90
N ARG A 280 26.29 0.30 3.66
CA ARG A 280 26.97 1.56 3.36
C ARG A 280 28.45 1.59 3.77
N GLU A 281 28.98 0.50 4.35
CA GLU A 281 30.35 0.43 4.88
C GLU A 281 30.64 1.49 5.96
N ASP A 282 29.63 1.79 6.79
CA ASP A 282 29.73 2.75 7.87
C ASP A 282 30.00 2.05 9.22
N ILE A 283 31.00 2.55 9.95
CA ILE A 283 31.45 1.97 11.23
C ILE A 283 30.36 1.95 12.31
N ARG A 284 29.34 2.82 12.21
CA ARG A 284 28.16 2.83 13.10
C ARG A 284 27.44 1.49 13.13
N ALA A 285 27.57 0.68 12.08
CA ALA A 285 27.03 -0.67 12.02
C ALA A 285 27.39 -1.50 13.26
N ILE A 286 28.63 -1.40 13.76
CA ILE A 286 29.12 -2.21 14.88
C ILE A 286 28.24 -2.04 16.13
N SER A 287 27.93 -0.80 16.51
CA SER A 287 27.11 -0.52 17.70
C SER A 287 25.70 -1.08 17.55
N TYR A 288 25.05 -0.78 16.43
CA TYR A 288 23.67 -1.20 16.18
C TYR A 288 23.52 -2.72 16.07
N LEU A 289 24.48 -3.40 15.41
CA LEU A 289 24.50 -4.86 15.29
C LEU A 289 24.73 -5.50 16.67
N TYR A 290 25.60 -4.91 17.51
CA TYR A 290 25.83 -5.37 18.88
C TYR A 290 24.56 -5.25 19.73
N ASP A 291 23.82 -4.14 19.64
CA ASP A 291 22.60 -3.91 20.43
C ASP A 291 21.43 -4.80 19.96
N SER A 292 21.47 -5.24 18.71
CA SER A 292 20.47 -6.14 18.11
C SER A 292 20.67 -7.63 18.45
N LYS A 293 21.87 -8.01 18.91
CA LYS A 293 22.31 -9.42 19.00
C LYS A 293 21.36 -10.31 19.83
N SER A 294 21.01 -11.47 19.29
CA SER A 294 20.14 -12.47 19.93
C SER A 294 20.29 -13.85 19.28
N ASN A 295 20.38 -14.91 20.09
CA ASN A 295 20.49 -16.29 19.56
C ASN A 295 19.13 -16.92 19.21
N GLY A 296 18.02 -16.28 19.59
CA GLY A 296 16.67 -16.84 19.44
C GLY A 296 15.91 -16.38 18.19
N THR A 297 16.50 -15.53 17.35
CA THR A 297 15.80 -14.96 16.17
C THR A 297 16.72 -14.88 14.97
N LEU A 298 16.18 -15.00 13.76
CA LEU A 298 16.95 -14.93 12.51
C LEU A 298 17.67 -13.58 12.37
N ASN A 299 17.01 -12.47 12.69
CA ASN A 299 17.60 -11.12 12.69
C ASN A 299 18.75 -11.01 13.72
N GLY A 300 18.59 -11.60 14.90
CA GLY A 300 19.64 -11.60 15.92
C GLY A 300 20.87 -12.43 15.50
N LEU A 301 20.66 -13.57 14.84
CA LEU A 301 21.74 -14.39 14.28
C LEU A 301 22.47 -13.66 13.15
N LEU A 302 21.72 -13.00 12.27
CA LEU A 302 22.30 -12.15 11.23
C LEU A 302 23.12 -11.02 11.84
N SER A 303 22.57 -10.29 12.82
CA SER A 303 23.29 -9.22 13.51
C SER A 303 24.60 -9.71 14.15
N TRP A 304 24.59 -10.88 14.80
CA TRP A 304 25.79 -11.52 15.34
C TRP A 304 26.81 -11.89 14.26
N GLY A 305 26.35 -12.47 13.16
CA GLY A 305 27.19 -12.86 12.03
C GLY A 305 27.90 -11.65 11.41
N LEU A 306 27.15 -10.58 11.13
CA LEU A 306 27.69 -9.34 10.58
C LEU A 306 28.64 -8.64 11.55
N TYR A 307 28.28 -8.58 12.84
CA TYR A 307 29.14 -7.99 13.87
C TYR A 307 30.51 -8.69 13.95
N HIS A 308 30.51 -10.03 13.99
CA HIS A 308 31.75 -10.78 14.04
C HIS A 308 32.55 -10.72 12.75
N GLU A 309 31.89 -10.60 11.60
CA GLU A 309 32.57 -10.38 10.32
C GLU A 309 33.35 -9.06 10.34
N LEU A 310 32.74 -7.97 10.80
CA LEU A 310 33.40 -6.66 10.93
C LEU A 310 34.60 -6.67 11.88
N LEU A 311 34.59 -7.55 12.89
CA LEU A 311 35.71 -7.73 13.82
C LEU A 311 36.79 -8.69 13.30
N GLY A 312 36.60 -9.32 12.15
CA GLY A 312 37.52 -10.34 11.61
C GLY A 312 37.43 -11.71 12.27
N ASN A 313 36.38 -11.97 13.07
CA ASN A 313 36.16 -13.26 13.74
C ASN A 313 35.47 -14.26 12.80
N ASP A 314 36.12 -14.58 11.69
CA ASP A 314 35.54 -15.26 10.52
C ASP A 314 34.93 -16.64 10.84
N GLN A 315 35.54 -17.41 11.73
CA GLN A 315 35.03 -18.72 12.12
C GLN A 315 33.70 -18.60 12.88
N ILE A 316 33.56 -17.59 13.74
CA ILE A 316 32.34 -17.34 14.51
C ILE A 316 31.27 -16.77 13.60
N ALA A 317 31.64 -15.77 12.79
CA ALA A 317 30.75 -15.15 11.81
C ALA A 317 30.14 -16.20 10.88
N GLY A 318 30.97 -17.09 10.30
CA GLY A 318 30.52 -18.15 9.40
C GLY A 318 29.49 -19.11 10.00
N ARG A 319 29.57 -19.43 11.30
CA ARG A 319 28.57 -20.29 11.96
C ARG A 319 27.19 -19.64 12.03
N TYR A 320 27.15 -18.35 12.42
CA TYR A 320 25.90 -17.59 12.50
C TYR A 320 25.31 -17.34 11.11
N LEU A 321 26.14 -16.88 10.17
CA LEU A 321 25.75 -16.61 8.80
C LEU A 321 25.27 -17.88 8.07
N GLY A 322 25.95 -19.02 8.27
CA GLY A 322 25.51 -20.31 7.72
C GLY A 322 24.17 -20.78 8.28
N SER A 323 23.80 -20.38 9.51
CA SER A 323 22.46 -20.63 10.05
C SER A 323 21.42 -19.74 9.36
N VAL A 324 21.75 -18.47 9.11
CA VAL A 324 20.86 -17.54 8.40
C VAL A 324 20.63 -17.98 6.95
N MET A 325 21.69 -18.45 6.27
CA MET A 325 21.65 -18.93 4.89
C MET A 325 20.58 -20.00 4.65
N LYS A 326 20.34 -20.89 5.62
CA LYS A 326 19.33 -21.95 5.51
C LYS A 326 17.89 -21.43 5.44
N PHE A 327 17.63 -20.26 6.01
CA PHE A 327 16.27 -19.73 6.16
C PHE A 327 16.01 -18.46 5.36
N ALA A 328 17.05 -17.67 5.08
CA ALA A 328 16.94 -16.43 4.30
C ALA A 328 18.14 -16.25 3.34
N PRO A 329 18.28 -17.13 2.33
CA PRO A 329 19.37 -17.10 1.35
C PRO A 329 19.29 -15.92 0.37
N GLN A 330 18.28 -15.05 0.47
CA GLN A 330 18.17 -13.84 -0.35
C GLN A 330 18.64 -12.59 0.42
N THR A 331 19.24 -12.76 1.60
CA THR A 331 19.69 -11.65 2.44
C THR A 331 20.98 -11.05 1.86
N ILE A 332 20.92 -9.83 1.34
CA ILE A 332 22.09 -9.17 0.73
C ILE A 332 23.32 -9.11 1.65
N ALA A 333 23.13 -8.61 2.89
CA ALA A 333 24.24 -8.42 3.82
C ALA A 333 24.94 -9.74 4.20
N LEU A 334 24.21 -10.87 4.15
CA LEU A 334 24.76 -12.20 4.37
C LEU A 334 25.80 -12.55 3.29
N HIS A 335 25.46 -12.37 2.01
CA HIS A 335 26.37 -12.67 0.91
C HIS A 335 27.60 -11.76 0.90
N ILE A 336 27.43 -10.47 1.18
CA ILE A 336 28.58 -9.54 1.31
C ILE A 336 29.53 -10.02 2.41
N ALA A 337 28.99 -10.40 3.57
CA ALA A 337 29.79 -10.88 4.70
C ALA A 337 30.53 -12.18 4.36
N LEU A 338 29.86 -13.15 3.73
CA LEU A 338 30.47 -14.40 3.31
C LEU A 338 31.54 -14.18 2.24
N ALA A 339 31.32 -13.27 1.29
CA ALA A 339 32.30 -12.91 0.27
C ALA A 339 33.60 -12.37 0.88
N ARG A 340 33.49 -11.46 1.87
CA ARG A 340 34.63 -10.89 2.60
C ARG A 340 35.37 -11.94 3.44
N ILE A 341 34.63 -12.81 4.13
CA ILE A 341 35.22 -13.94 4.89
C ILE A 341 36.00 -14.86 3.96
N ASN A 342 35.41 -15.27 2.84
CA ASN A 342 36.06 -16.15 1.87
C ASN A 342 37.28 -15.49 1.24
N SER A 343 37.23 -14.18 0.99
CA SER A 343 38.38 -13.40 0.50
C SER A 343 39.54 -13.43 1.50
N ARG A 344 39.29 -13.20 2.80
CA ARG A 344 40.32 -13.27 3.85
C ARG A 344 40.91 -14.68 4.01
N LYS A 345 40.07 -15.71 3.84
CA LYS A 345 40.49 -17.12 3.81
C LYS A 345 41.21 -17.54 2.52
N LYS A 346 41.30 -16.65 1.52
CA LYS A 346 41.87 -16.93 0.19
C LYS A 346 41.12 -18.00 -0.60
N GLU A 347 39.82 -18.15 -0.34
CA GLU A 347 38.91 -19.02 -1.09
C GLU A 347 38.31 -18.26 -2.28
N ALA A 348 39.12 -18.03 -3.32
CA ALA A 348 38.80 -17.13 -4.43
C ALA A 348 37.46 -17.45 -5.13
N ASN A 349 37.20 -18.72 -5.45
CA ASN A 349 35.96 -19.11 -6.14
C ASN A 349 34.71 -18.88 -5.28
N SER A 350 34.77 -19.22 -4.00
CA SER A 350 33.68 -18.97 -3.05
C SER A 350 33.44 -17.47 -2.88
N ALA A 351 34.50 -16.67 -2.74
CA ALA A 351 34.40 -15.22 -2.63
C ALA A 351 33.77 -14.60 -3.88
N PHE A 352 34.21 -15.01 -5.07
CA PHE A 352 33.66 -14.56 -6.34
C PHE A 352 32.15 -14.82 -6.44
N ASN A 353 31.71 -16.05 -6.17
CA ASN A 353 30.29 -16.42 -6.25
C ASN A 353 29.42 -15.61 -5.28
N GLU A 354 29.91 -15.38 -4.07
CA GLU A 354 29.20 -14.58 -3.06
C GLU A 354 29.13 -13.09 -3.45
N TYR A 355 30.20 -12.50 -3.98
CA TYR A 355 30.16 -11.11 -4.48
C TYR A 355 29.22 -10.95 -5.68
N VAL A 356 29.22 -11.90 -6.62
CA VAL A 356 28.30 -11.88 -7.76
C VAL A 356 26.84 -11.99 -7.27
N THR A 357 26.57 -12.91 -6.34
CA THR A 357 25.24 -13.07 -5.76
C THR A 357 24.78 -11.79 -5.05
N ALA A 358 25.62 -11.22 -4.18
CA ALA A 358 25.34 -9.95 -3.51
C ALA A 358 25.07 -8.82 -4.51
N GLY A 359 25.90 -8.69 -5.54
CA GLY A 359 25.78 -7.68 -6.58
C GLY A 359 24.46 -7.79 -7.35
N ILE A 360 24.04 -9.00 -7.74
CA ILE A 360 22.76 -9.23 -8.44
C ILE A 360 21.58 -8.88 -7.53
N LEU A 361 21.61 -9.27 -6.26
CA LEU A 361 20.54 -8.92 -5.32
C LEU A 361 20.45 -7.42 -5.09
N LEU A 362 21.58 -6.73 -4.96
CA LEU A 362 21.64 -5.26 -4.87
C LEU A 362 21.10 -4.59 -6.13
N TYR A 363 21.46 -5.08 -7.30
CA TYR A 363 20.95 -4.61 -8.58
C TYR A 363 19.43 -4.73 -8.67
N ASN A 364 18.88 -5.89 -8.30
CA ASN A 364 17.44 -6.14 -8.29
C ASN A 364 16.70 -5.24 -7.28
N SER A 365 17.36 -4.90 -6.17
CA SER A 365 16.87 -3.93 -5.18
C SER A 365 17.12 -2.46 -5.57
N ARG A 366 17.61 -2.19 -6.79
CA ARG A 366 17.96 -0.85 -7.31
C ARG A 366 19.02 -0.09 -6.50
N LEU A 367 19.79 -0.80 -5.68
CA LEU A 367 20.95 -0.29 -4.96
C LEU A 367 22.18 -0.35 -5.88
N TYR A 368 22.13 0.38 -6.99
CA TYR A 368 23.13 0.31 -8.05
C TYR A 368 24.55 0.66 -7.56
N PRO A 369 24.78 1.69 -6.72
CA PRO A 369 26.14 2.02 -6.27
C PRO A 369 26.77 0.88 -5.49
N GLU A 370 26.02 0.26 -4.57
CA GLU A 370 26.45 -0.88 -3.79
C GLU A 370 26.64 -2.13 -4.65
N ALA A 371 25.79 -2.34 -5.66
CA ALA A 371 25.93 -3.43 -6.63
C ALA A 371 27.26 -3.32 -7.40
N THR A 372 27.60 -2.12 -7.91
CA THR A 372 28.85 -1.91 -8.65
C THR A 372 30.10 -2.16 -7.79
N ARG A 373 30.06 -1.90 -6.48
CA ARG A 373 31.16 -2.24 -5.56
C ARG A 373 31.36 -3.75 -5.47
N CYS A 374 30.28 -4.51 -5.30
CA CYS A 374 30.35 -5.97 -5.26
C CYS A 374 30.85 -6.55 -6.59
N PHE A 375 30.37 -6.04 -7.73
CA PHE A 375 30.87 -6.47 -9.04
C PHE A 375 32.35 -6.10 -9.26
N SER A 376 32.81 -4.96 -8.76
CA SER A 376 34.23 -4.58 -8.80
C SER A 376 35.10 -5.57 -8.04
N GLU A 377 34.67 -5.99 -6.85
CA GLU A 377 35.39 -7.02 -6.07
C GLU A 377 35.36 -8.38 -6.77
N ALA A 378 34.24 -8.76 -7.40
CA ALA A 378 34.18 -9.97 -8.23
C ALA A 378 35.16 -9.91 -9.41
N LEU A 379 35.24 -8.78 -10.12
CA LEU A 379 36.17 -8.59 -11.25
C LEU A 379 37.65 -8.55 -10.84
N ARG A 380 37.94 -8.11 -9.61
CA ARG A 380 39.30 -8.21 -9.03
C ARG A 380 39.74 -9.66 -8.86
N ILE A 381 38.81 -10.56 -8.54
CA ILE A 381 39.07 -11.99 -8.38
C ILE A 381 39.12 -12.69 -9.75
N ASN A 382 38.15 -12.40 -10.63
CA ASN A 382 38.09 -12.94 -11.98
C ASN A 382 37.68 -11.86 -12.99
N SER A 383 38.66 -11.35 -13.72
CA SER A 383 38.50 -10.30 -14.73
C SER A 383 37.98 -10.78 -16.09
N THR A 384 37.68 -12.08 -16.23
CA THR A 384 37.26 -12.70 -17.49
C THR A 384 35.81 -13.19 -17.49
N ALA A 385 35.00 -12.72 -16.53
CA ALA A 385 33.61 -13.12 -16.36
C ALA A 385 32.63 -12.18 -17.11
N PRO A 386 32.17 -12.49 -18.34
CA PRO A 386 31.31 -11.59 -19.12
C PRO A 386 30.00 -11.24 -18.42
N GLY A 387 29.43 -12.17 -17.64
CA GLY A 387 28.21 -11.91 -16.86
C GLY A 387 28.36 -10.79 -15.84
N VAL A 388 29.55 -10.64 -15.23
CA VAL A 388 29.79 -9.56 -14.25
C VAL A 388 29.88 -8.20 -14.96
N TYR A 389 30.55 -8.14 -16.11
CA TYR A 389 30.56 -6.95 -16.96
C TYR A 389 29.15 -6.56 -17.43
N TYR A 390 28.32 -7.54 -17.82
CA TYR A 390 26.92 -7.32 -18.19
C TYR A 390 26.13 -6.68 -17.04
N TYR A 391 26.15 -7.26 -15.83
CA TYR A 391 25.44 -6.67 -14.70
C TYR A 391 26.01 -5.32 -14.26
N MET A 392 27.31 -5.10 -14.40
CA MET A 392 27.93 -3.80 -14.16
C MET A 392 27.43 -2.74 -15.16
N ALA A 393 27.30 -3.11 -16.44
CA ALA A 393 26.67 -2.27 -17.46
C ALA A 393 25.21 -1.95 -17.11
N LYS A 394 24.42 -2.96 -16.71
CA LYS A 394 23.03 -2.76 -16.27
C LYS A 394 22.91 -1.84 -15.05
N ALA A 395 23.82 -1.93 -14.09
CA ALA A 395 23.83 -1.05 -12.92
C ALA A 395 24.14 0.40 -13.31
N TYR A 396 25.15 0.63 -14.15
CA TYR A 396 25.44 1.98 -14.66
C TYR A 396 24.34 2.54 -15.56
N GLU A 397 23.69 1.69 -16.36
CA GLU A 397 22.51 2.04 -17.14
C GLU A 397 21.37 2.51 -16.22
N GLY A 398 21.11 1.81 -15.11
CA GLY A 398 20.13 2.21 -14.09
C GLY A 398 20.46 3.52 -13.38
N MET A 399 21.73 3.93 -13.35
CA MET A 399 22.16 5.25 -12.88
C MET A 399 22.16 6.33 -13.98
N HIS A 400 21.75 5.99 -15.21
CA HIS A 400 21.86 6.84 -16.41
C HIS A 400 23.31 7.25 -16.77
N LEU A 401 24.31 6.49 -16.31
CA LEU A 401 25.72 6.70 -16.63
C LEU A 401 26.09 5.93 -17.91
N PHE A 402 25.48 6.32 -19.04
CA PHE A 402 25.52 5.55 -20.29
C PHE A 402 26.91 5.34 -20.88
N SER A 403 27.87 6.24 -20.65
CA SER A 403 29.26 6.06 -21.10
C SER A 403 29.95 4.89 -20.38
N LEU A 404 29.73 4.75 -19.07
CA LEU A 404 30.24 3.62 -18.31
C LEU A 404 29.49 2.35 -18.67
N ALA A 405 28.15 2.41 -18.77
CA ALA A 405 27.35 1.28 -19.21
C ALA A 405 27.84 0.73 -20.57
N LEU A 406 28.11 1.63 -21.52
CA LEU A 406 28.64 1.30 -22.84
C LEU A 406 30.01 0.63 -22.77
N TYR A 407 30.92 1.13 -21.92
CA TYR A 407 32.23 0.51 -21.71
C TYR A 407 32.08 -0.94 -21.22
N TYR A 408 31.31 -1.16 -20.15
CA TYR A 408 31.16 -2.49 -19.56
C TYR A 408 30.41 -3.47 -20.47
N ILE A 409 29.38 -3.04 -21.21
CA ILE A 409 28.68 -3.95 -22.14
C ILE A 409 29.57 -4.32 -23.34
N LYS A 410 30.44 -3.40 -23.79
CA LYS A 410 31.41 -3.70 -24.86
C LYS A 410 32.45 -4.70 -24.39
N GLU A 411 32.92 -4.60 -23.14
CA GLU A 411 33.81 -5.61 -22.56
C GLU A 411 33.11 -6.97 -22.41
N ALA A 412 31.84 -7.01 -21.99
CA ALA A 412 31.05 -8.25 -21.98
C ALA A 412 30.98 -8.89 -23.38
N ASN A 413 30.66 -8.10 -24.40
CA ASN A 413 30.60 -8.54 -25.79
C ASN A 413 31.98 -8.93 -26.35
N ARG A 414 33.06 -8.30 -25.91
CA ARG A 414 34.43 -8.66 -26.32
C ARG A 414 34.82 -10.03 -25.79
N LEU A 415 34.45 -10.33 -24.54
CA LEU A 415 34.73 -11.62 -23.90
C LEU A 415 33.83 -12.75 -24.43
N TYR A 416 32.56 -12.45 -24.70
CA TYR A 416 31.60 -13.40 -25.24
C TYR A 416 30.71 -12.72 -26.31
N PRO A 417 31.12 -12.74 -27.59
CA PRO A 417 30.39 -12.03 -28.65
C PRO A 417 29.04 -12.66 -28.96
N ASP A 418 27.98 -11.93 -28.64
CA ASP A 418 26.60 -12.39 -28.73
C ASP A 418 25.68 -11.34 -29.39
N THR A 419 24.65 -11.79 -30.09
CA THR A 419 23.72 -10.91 -30.82
C THR A 419 22.97 -9.98 -29.87
N ASP A 420 22.51 -10.47 -28.70
CA ASP A 420 21.77 -9.66 -27.74
C ASP A 420 22.67 -8.59 -27.11
N LEU A 421 23.93 -8.92 -26.85
CA LEU A 421 24.92 -7.94 -26.38
C LEU A 421 25.22 -6.88 -27.45
N MET A 422 25.32 -7.26 -28.74
CA MET A 422 25.46 -6.29 -29.84
C MET A 422 24.26 -5.34 -29.92
N LEU A 423 23.05 -5.87 -29.79
CA LEU A 423 21.82 -5.06 -29.74
C LEU A 423 21.85 -4.10 -28.54
N HIS A 424 22.28 -4.56 -27.37
CA HIS A 424 22.35 -3.71 -26.18
C HIS A 424 23.42 -2.62 -26.33
N VAL A 425 24.57 -2.92 -26.93
CA VAL A 425 25.60 -1.92 -27.29
C VAL A 425 25.00 -0.86 -28.22
N GLY A 426 24.33 -1.27 -29.29
CA GLY A 426 23.67 -0.35 -30.23
C GLY A 426 22.61 0.51 -29.56
N TYR A 427 21.81 -0.07 -28.67
CA TYR A 427 20.81 0.66 -27.88
C TYR A 427 21.45 1.74 -26.99
N LEU A 428 22.56 1.45 -26.31
CA LEU A 428 23.26 2.44 -25.48
C LEU A 428 23.90 3.56 -26.32
N TYR A 429 24.40 3.27 -27.52
CA TYR A 429 24.82 4.32 -28.47
C TYR A 429 23.64 5.22 -28.86
N GLY A 430 22.48 4.62 -29.15
CA GLY A 430 21.26 5.35 -29.47
C GLY A 430 20.77 6.26 -28.33
N LEU A 431 20.79 5.81 -27.07
CA LEU A 431 20.48 6.66 -25.90
C LEU A 431 21.42 7.87 -25.79
N ARG A 432 22.67 7.73 -26.26
CA ARG A 432 23.65 8.81 -26.34
C ARG A 432 23.53 9.66 -27.61
N LYS A 433 22.53 9.40 -28.45
CA LYS A 433 22.28 10.04 -29.76
C LYS A 433 23.39 9.81 -30.78
N ASP A 434 24.22 8.80 -30.56
CA ASP A 434 25.24 8.35 -31.52
C ASP A 434 24.60 7.31 -32.44
N TYR A 435 23.74 7.80 -33.32
CA TYR A 435 22.90 6.96 -34.16
C TYR A 435 23.68 6.20 -35.23
N GLU A 436 24.83 6.72 -35.66
CA GLU A 436 25.71 6.06 -36.62
C GLU A 436 26.26 4.76 -36.02
N ASN A 437 26.92 4.83 -34.86
CA ASN A 437 27.42 3.62 -34.18
C ASN A 437 26.28 2.68 -33.76
N ALA A 438 25.11 3.22 -33.36
CA ALA A 438 23.95 2.39 -33.07
C ALA A 438 23.54 1.53 -34.28
N MET A 439 23.43 2.16 -35.45
CA MET A 439 23.07 1.49 -36.70
C MET A 439 24.12 0.45 -37.12
N ASP A 440 25.41 0.73 -36.93
CA ASP A 440 26.48 -0.24 -37.21
C ASP A 440 26.31 -1.53 -36.40
N TYR A 441 26.08 -1.42 -35.09
CA TYR A 441 25.85 -2.59 -34.25
C TYR A 441 24.56 -3.34 -34.61
N PHE A 442 23.47 -2.64 -34.96
CA PHE A 442 22.24 -3.29 -35.41
C PHE A 442 22.40 -3.95 -36.79
N ASN A 443 23.23 -3.38 -37.68
CA ASN A 443 23.57 -3.98 -38.96
C ASN A 443 24.38 -5.27 -38.76
N LEU A 444 25.39 -5.25 -37.89
CA LEU A 444 26.14 -6.45 -37.49
C LEU A 444 25.24 -7.54 -36.92
N ALA A 445 24.34 -7.17 -35.99
CA ALA A 445 23.37 -8.10 -35.41
C ALA A 445 22.45 -8.73 -36.48
N SER A 446 21.90 -7.91 -37.38
CA SER A 446 21.05 -8.41 -38.48
C SER A 446 21.79 -9.24 -39.53
N ALA A 447 23.09 -9.01 -39.73
CA ALA A 447 23.91 -9.80 -40.64
C ALA A 447 24.25 -11.17 -40.04
N ARG A 448 24.44 -11.23 -38.72
CA ARG A 448 24.73 -12.48 -37.99
C ARG A 448 23.49 -13.37 -37.86
N ASP A 449 22.33 -12.78 -37.60
CA ASP A 449 21.05 -13.49 -37.58
C ASP A 449 19.96 -12.72 -38.36
N PRO A 450 19.81 -13.01 -39.67
CA PRO A 450 18.82 -12.34 -40.51
C PRO A 450 17.36 -12.63 -40.14
N LYS A 451 17.09 -13.67 -39.34
CA LYS A 451 15.74 -14.03 -38.89
C LYS A 451 15.37 -13.39 -37.55
N ASN A 452 16.35 -12.84 -36.83
CA ASN A 452 16.07 -12.10 -35.60
C ASN A 452 15.28 -10.81 -35.93
N SER A 453 14.13 -10.64 -35.29
CA SER A 453 13.26 -9.48 -35.44
C SER A 453 13.79 -8.23 -34.71
N GLN A 454 14.54 -8.41 -33.62
CA GLN A 454 14.97 -7.34 -32.73
C GLN A 454 15.88 -6.29 -33.39
N PRO A 455 16.88 -6.64 -34.24
CA PRO A 455 17.67 -5.63 -34.95
C PRO A 455 16.81 -4.65 -35.76
N TYR A 456 15.76 -5.14 -36.43
CA TYR A 456 14.86 -4.29 -37.20
C TYR A 456 14.02 -3.39 -36.31
N PHE A 457 13.54 -3.92 -35.19
CA PHE A 457 12.85 -3.13 -34.17
C PHE A 457 13.74 -2.01 -33.61
N PHE A 458 14.97 -2.32 -33.21
CA PHE A 458 15.88 -1.30 -32.68
C PHE A 458 16.29 -0.25 -33.71
N LYS A 459 16.48 -0.63 -34.99
CA LYS A 459 16.65 0.35 -36.09
C LYS A 459 15.41 1.25 -36.20
N GLY A 460 14.21 0.66 -36.12
CA GLY A 460 12.96 1.43 -36.10
C GLY A 460 12.87 2.40 -34.92
N LEU A 461 13.34 1.99 -33.74
CA LEU A 461 13.43 2.86 -32.56
C LEU A 461 14.36 4.05 -32.78
N ILE A 462 15.52 3.85 -33.45
CA ILE A 462 16.39 4.96 -33.87
C ILE A 462 15.65 5.91 -34.81
N SER A 463 14.93 5.38 -35.81
CA SER A 463 14.13 6.20 -36.72
C SER A 463 13.05 7.02 -35.97
N ILE A 464 12.40 6.45 -34.94
CA ILE A 464 11.47 7.18 -34.08
C ILE A 464 12.18 8.35 -33.36
N TRP A 465 13.37 8.12 -32.80
CA TRP A 465 14.14 9.16 -32.11
C TRP A 465 14.68 10.24 -33.06
N GLN A 466 14.84 9.93 -34.34
CA GLN A 466 15.15 10.88 -35.41
C GLN A 466 13.90 11.52 -36.03
N GLU A 467 12.70 11.18 -35.54
CA GLU A 467 11.40 11.63 -36.07
C GLU A 467 11.13 11.20 -37.53
N ASP A 468 11.86 10.20 -38.05
CA ASP A 468 11.60 9.56 -39.34
C ASP A 468 10.56 8.43 -39.18
N TYR A 469 9.32 8.84 -38.93
CA TYR A 469 8.18 7.94 -38.73
C TYR A 469 7.90 7.02 -39.94
N PRO A 470 8.03 7.46 -41.21
CA PRO A 470 7.87 6.57 -42.37
C PRO A 470 8.89 5.41 -42.41
N SER A 471 10.16 5.66 -42.08
CA SER A 471 11.16 4.59 -42.00
C SER A 471 10.90 3.69 -40.78
N ALA A 472 10.51 4.27 -39.65
CA ALA A 472 10.14 3.52 -38.45
C ALA A 472 8.98 2.54 -38.72
N GLU A 473 7.93 2.97 -39.42
CA GLU A 473 6.79 2.13 -39.83
C GLU A 473 7.29 0.88 -40.57
N LYS A 474 8.11 1.06 -41.61
CA LYS A 474 8.64 -0.07 -42.42
C LYS A 474 9.50 -1.02 -41.59
N LEU A 475 10.36 -0.49 -40.72
CA LEU A 475 11.28 -1.29 -39.90
C LEU A 475 10.54 -2.08 -38.82
N ILE A 476 9.55 -1.48 -38.17
CA ILE A 476 8.73 -2.17 -37.16
C ILE A 476 7.82 -3.21 -37.83
N GLN A 477 7.22 -2.91 -38.99
CA GLN A 477 6.49 -3.91 -39.77
C GLN A 477 7.38 -5.07 -40.20
N ARG A 478 8.66 -4.81 -40.52
CA ARG A 478 9.62 -5.88 -40.80
C ARG A 478 9.87 -6.73 -39.56
N ALA A 479 10.03 -6.14 -38.38
CA ALA A 479 10.16 -6.88 -37.12
C ALA A 479 8.92 -7.76 -36.86
N ILE A 480 7.71 -7.21 -37.03
CA ILE A 480 6.44 -7.95 -36.90
C ILE A 480 6.34 -9.10 -37.90
N SER A 481 6.79 -8.92 -39.15
CA SER A 481 6.79 -9.98 -40.16
C SER A 481 7.69 -11.17 -39.81
N LEU A 482 8.69 -10.95 -38.94
CA LEU A 482 9.62 -11.97 -38.46
C LEU A 482 9.18 -12.59 -37.14
N ASP A 483 8.49 -11.81 -36.30
CA ASP A 483 7.87 -12.25 -35.05
C ASP A 483 6.61 -11.42 -34.75
N ASP A 484 5.45 -12.03 -34.99
CA ASP A 484 4.14 -11.41 -34.94
C ASP A 484 3.48 -11.46 -33.55
N LYS A 485 4.17 -12.00 -32.54
CA LYS A 485 3.63 -12.18 -31.17
C LYS A 485 4.28 -11.27 -30.14
N THR A 486 5.23 -10.44 -30.54
CA THR A 486 5.93 -9.54 -29.65
C THR A 486 5.15 -8.23 -29.46
N GLU A 487 4.52 -8.07 -28.30
CA GLU A 487 3.67 -6.92 -27.95
C GLU A 487 4.36 -5.57 -28.19
N ILE A 488 5.63 -5.44 -27.79
CA ILE A 488 6.33 -4.16 -27.85
C ILE A 488 6.44 -3.62 -29.29
N TYR A 489 6.43 -4.49 -30.30
CA TYR A 489 6.45 -4.07 -31.71
C TYR A 489 5.14 -3.38 -32.09
N TYR A 490 4.00 -3.94 -31.68
CA TYR A 490 2.70 -3.33 -31.92
C TYR A 490 2.51 -2.04 -31.12
N PHE A 491 3.01 -1.99 -29.87
CA PHE A 491 2.99 -0.75 -29.09
C PHE A 491 3.73 0.39 -29.79
N TYR A 492 4.96 0.16 -30.26
CA TYR A 492 5.71 1.19 -30.98
C TYR A 492 5.16 1.46 -32.38
N LEU A 493 4.56 0.47 -33.05
CA LEU A 493 3.82 0.72 -34.29
C LEU A 493 2.66 1.68 -34.03
N ALA A 494 1.92 1.53 -32.93
CA ALA A 494 0.86 2.45 -32.55
C ALA A 494 1.38 3.87 -32.31
N VAL A 495 2.51 4.02 -31.62
CA VAL A 495 3.18 5.32 -31.43
C VAL A 495 3.51 5.96 -32.78
N VAL A 496 4.03 5.18 -33.72
CA VAL A 496 4.35 5.65 -35.08
C VAL A 496 3.07 6.05 -35.85
N MET A 497 2.02 5.24 -35.78
CA MET A 497 0.74 5.54 -36.43
C MET A 497 0.08 6.80 -35.88
N ASP A 498 0.11 7.00 -34.56
CA ASP A 498 -0.38 8.23 -33.90
C ASP A 498 0.39 9.47 -34.38
N ARG A 499 1.73 9.39 -34.45
CA ARG A 499 2.57 10.48 -34.99
C ARG A 499 2.33 10.77 -36.46
N LEU A 500 1.90 9.76 -37.22
CA LEU A 500 1.48 9.89 -38.62
C LEU A 500 0.00 10.30 -38.77
N ALA A 501 -0.70 10.63 -37.69
CA ALA A 501 -2.13 10.97 -37.66
C ALA A 501 -3.06 9.87 -38.22
N LYS A 502 -2.63 8.60 -38.15
CA LYS A 502 -3.39 7.42 -38.56
C LYS A 502 -4.06 6.77 -37.34
N LEU A 503 -5.07 7.44 -36.77
CA LEU A 503 -5.69 7.05 -35.49
C LEU A 503 -6.22 5.61 -35.46
N ASP A 504 -6.95 5.18 -36.51
CA ASP A 504 -7.54 3.84 -36.55
C ASP A 504 -6.48 2.73 -36.50
N LEU A 505 -5.38 2.91 -37.23
CA LEU A 505 -4.25 1.97 -37.23
C LEU A 505 -3.48 1.98 -35.91
N ALA A 506 -3.44 3.13 -35.21
CA ALA A 506 -2.85 3.22 -33.88
C ALA A 506 -3.67 2.42 -32.85
N ILE A 507 -5.00 2.55 -32.90
CA ILE A 507 -5.93 1.80 -32.05
C ILE A 507 -5.81 0.29 -32.33
N GLU A 508 -5.88 -0.13 -33.59
CA GLU A 508 -5.72 -1.54 -33.98
C GLU A 508 -4.38 -2.12 -33.48
N SER A 509 -3.30 -1.35 -33.60
CA SER A 509 -1.98 -1.76 -33.11
C SER A 509 -1.97 -1.91 -31.58
N LEU A 510 -2.62 -1.03 -30.82
CA LEU A 510 -2.72 -1.15 -29.36
C LEU A 510 -3.61 -2.33 -28.92
N GLU A 511 -4.70 -2.58 -29.63
CA GLU A 511 -5.54 -3.75 -29.39
C GLU A 511 -4.75 -5.05 -29.62
N ASN A 512 -3.92 -5.11 -30.66
CA ASN A 512 -2.99 -6.22 -30.87
C ASN A 512 -1.94 -6.31 -29.76
N ALA A 513 -1.36 -5.19 -29.33
CA ALA A 513 -0.41 -5.16 -28.21
C ALA A 513 -1.04 -5.79 -26.93
N ILE A 514 -2.26 -5.40 -26.59
CA ILE A 514 -3.02 -5.97 -25.46
C ILE A 514 -3.33 -7.46 -25.68
N ARG A 515 -3.69 -7.84 -26.90
CA ARG A 515 -3.98 -9.24 -27.26
C ARG A 515 -2.77 -10.14 -27.04
N TYR A 516 -1.58 -9.72 -27.46
CA TYR A 516 -0.36 -10.50 -27.34
C TYR A 516 0.25 -10.45 -25.93
N ASN A 517 0.04 -9.37 -25.18
CA ASN A 517 0.40 -9.29 -23.77
C ASN A 517 -0.74 -8.64 -22.95
N PRO A 518 -1.64 -9.45 -22.37
CA PRO A 518 -2.73 -8.95 -21.52
C PRO A 518 -2.29 -8.30 -20.21
N LYS A 519 -0.98 -8.25 -19.93
CA LYS A 519 -0.37 -7.55 -18.79
C LYS A 519 0.39 -6.28 -19.19
N SER A 520 0.27 -5.82 -20.44
CA SER A 520 0.92 -4.58 -20.89
C SER A 520 0.20 -3.35 -20.34
N ALA A 521 0.64 -2.85 -19.18
CA ALA A 521 0.10 -1.64 -18.57
C ALA A 521 0.21 -0.43 -19.51
N ARG A 522 1.33 -0.31 -20.24
CA ARG A 522 1.57 0.78 -21.21
C ARG A 522 0.57 0.77 -22.37
N ALA A 523 0.20 -0.41 -22.89
CA ALA A 523 -0.73 -0.53 -23.99
C ALA A 523 -2.16 -0.18 -23.55
N TYR A 524 -2.58 -0.67 -22.38
CA TYR A 524 -3.85 -0.26 -21.76
C TYR A 524 -3.91 1.25 -21.53
N ASN A 525 -2.86 1.82 -20.93
CA ASN A 525 -2.83 3.26 -20.65
C ASN A 525 -2.88 4.07 -21.94
N TYR A 526 -2.07 3.72 -22.95
CA TYR A 526 -2.00 4.52 -24.17
C TYR A 526 -3.30 4.42 -24.99
N LEU A 527 -3.94 3.25 -25.04
CA LEU A 527 -5.26 3.11 -25.68
C LEU A 527 -6.32 3.93 -24.94
N GLY A 528 -6.36 3.84 -23.61
CA GLY A 528 -7.25 4.65 -22.79
C GLY A 528 -7.00 6.14 -22.96
N TYR A 529 -5.74 6.57 -23.01
CA TYR A 529 -5.36 7.95 -23.26
C TYR A 529 -5.82 8.43 -24.64
N LEU A 530 -5.61 7.65 -25.72
CA LEU A 530 -6.07 8.02 -27.06
C LEU A 530 -7.59 8.19 -27.12
N TYR A 531 -8.34 7.30 -26.45
CA TYR A 531 -9.79 7.45 -26.31
C TYR A 531 -10.17 8.74 -25.57
N ALA A 532 -9.52 9.02 -24.43
CA ALA A 532 -9.77 10.25 -23.69
C ALA A 532 -9.46 11.49 -24.53
N GLU A 533 -8.27 11.55 -25.14
CA GLU A 533 -7.77 12.69 -25.90
C GLU A 533 -8.67 13.01 -27.10
N ASN A 534 -9.16 11.99 -27.79
CA ASN A 534 -10.04 12.13 -28.95
C ASN A 534 -11.55 12.19 -28.61
N ASN A 535 -11.90 12.23 -27.33
CA ASN A 535 -13.29 12.26 -26.84
C ASN A 535 -14.13 11.02 -27.19
N MET A 536 -13.49 9.86 -27.32
CA MET A 536 -14.10 8.60 -27.74
C MET A 536 -14.21 7.65 -26.55
N LYS A 537 -15.28 6.86 -26.48
CA LYS A 537 -15.41 5.70 -25.55
C LYS A 537 -14.93 6.00 -24.11
N ILE A 538 -15.35 7.12 -23.52
CA ILE A 538 -14.78 7.63 -22.26
C ILE A 538 -14.90 6.65 -21.08
N ASP A 539 -15.97 5.86 -20.99
CA ASP A 539 -16.12 4.85 -19.94
C ASP A 539 -15.20 3.63 -20.15
N GLU A 540 -14.94 3.26 -21.41
CA GLU A 540 -13.94 2.24 -21.75
C GLU A 540 -12.54 2.75 -21.44
N SER A 541 -12.24 4.01 -21.76
CA SER A 541 -10.98 4.69 -21.42
C SER A 541 -10.69 4.63 -19.92
N LEU A 542 -11.69 4.95 -19.07
CA LEU A 542 -11.57 4.83 -17.62
C LEU A 542 -11.20 3.40 -17.20
N SER A 543 -11.88 2.40 -17.79
CA SER A 543 -11.65 0.99 -17.48
C SER A 543 -10.23 0.54 -17.87
N LEU A 544 -9.76 0.96 -19.05
CA LEU A 544 -8.41 0.66 -19.55
C LEU A 544 -7.32 1.28 -18.66
N ILE A 545 -7.45 2.55 -18.29
CA ILE A 545 -6.46 3.22 -17.43
C ILE A 545 -6.47 2.66 -16.00
N LEU A 546 -7.65 2.33 -15.46
CA LEU A 546 -7.72 1.63 -14.18
C LEU A 546 -7.04 0.25 -14.25
N LYS A 547 -7.13 -0.45 -15.38
CA LYS A 547 -6.39 -1.70 -15.59
C LYS A 547 -4.88 -1.48 -15.65
N ALA A 548 -4.43 -0.41 -16.29
CA ALA A 548 -3.01 -0.03 -16.29
C ALA A 548 -2.50 0.24 -14.88
N LEU A 549 -3.26 0.99 -14.07
CA LEU A 549 -2.94 1.28 -12.67
C LEU A 549 -3.11 0.06 -11.74
N GLU A 550 -3.93 -0.92 -12.09
CA GLU A 550 -3.96 -2.20 -11.37
C GLU A 550 -2.63 -2.95 -11.55
N ILE A 551 -2.03 -2.87 -12.74
CA ILE A 551 -0.77 -3.54 -13.08
C ILE A 551 0.44 -2.74 -12.56
N GLU A 552 0.42 -1.41 -12.70
CA GLU A 552 1.47 -0.49 -12.22
C GLU A 552 0.86 0.64 -11.36
N PRO A 553 0.60 0.39 -10.06
CA PRO A 553 -0.16 1.32 -9.20
C PRO A 553 0.52 2.65 -8.86
N GLU A 554 1.85 2.72 -9.00
CA GLU A 554 2.64 3.91 -8.64
C GLU A 554 3.14 4.67 -9.87
N ASN A 555 2.53 4.48 -11.05
CA ASN A 555 2.97 5.13 -12.28
C ASN A 555 2.34 6.52 -12.45
N GLY A 556 3.13 7.58 -12.28
CA GLY A 556 2.66 8.97 -12.37
C GLY A 556 2.04 9.34 -13.71
N ALA A 557 2.54 8.81 -14.82
CA ALA A 557 1.98 9.08 -16.16
C ALA A 557 0.59 8.43 -16.35
N TYR A 558 0.35 7.28 -15.73
CA TYR A 558 -0.96 6.63 -15.79
C TYR A 558 -1.97 7.33 -14.87
N THR A 559 -1.51 7.82 -13.72
CA THR A 559 -2.31 8.67 -12.83
C THR A 559 -2.70 9.99 -13.50
N ASP A 560 -1.81 10.58 -14.30
CA ASP A 560 -2.14 11.74 -15.14
C ASP A 560 -3.22 11.39 -16.16
N SER A 561 -3.06 10.27 -16.88
CA SER A 561 -4.05 9.78 -17.84
C SER A 561 -5.42 9.57 -17.17
N LEU A 562 -5.46 9.05 -15.94
CA LEU A 562 -6.69 8.90 -15.15
C LEU A 562 -7.33 10.26 -14.84
N GLY A 563 -6.51 11.22 -14.40
CA GLY A 563 -6.95 12.59 -14.19
C GLY A 563 -7.54 13.22 -15.46
N TRP A 564 -6.91 12.97 -16.61
CA TRP A 564 -7.40 13.42 -17.90
C TRP A 564 -8.74 12.79 -18.28
N VAL A 565 -8.96 11.51 -18.02
CA VAL A 565 -10.27 10.86 -18.21
C VAL A 565 -11.37 11.55 -17.40
N TYR A 566 -11.13 11.80 -16.11
CA TYR A 566 -12.09 12.51 -15.27
C TYR A 566 -12.34 13.95 -15.76
N TYR A 567 -11.31 14.60 -16.29
CA TYR A 567 -11.47 15.92 -16.92
C TYR A 567 -12.44 15.85 -18.11
N ARG A 568 -12.31 14.83 -18.97
CA ARG A 568 -13.21 14.62 -20.13
C ARG A 568 -14.63 14.23 -19.72
N LYS A 569 -14.81 13.53 -18.59
CA LYS A 569 -16.13 13.26 -17.99
C LYS A 569 -16.80 14.50 -17.40
N GLY A 570 -16.03 15.55 -17.13
CA GLY A 570 -16.52 16.79 -16.48
C GLY A 570 -16.35 16.81 -14.97
N ASP A 571 -15.76 15.76 -14.39
CA ASP A 571 -15.51 15.63 -12.95
C ASP A 571 -14.23 16.39 -12.54
N TYR A 572 -14.19 17.69 -12.78
CA TYR A 572 -12.97 18.51 -12.68
C TYR A 572 -12.29 18.50 -11.31
N ARG A 573 -13.05 18.29 -10.23
CA ARG A 573 -12.49 18.18 -8.88
C ARG A 573 -11.68 16.90 -8.72
N ILE A 574 -12.21 15.76 -9.19
CA ILE A 574 -11.52 14.47 -9.15
C ILE A 574 -10.33 14.48 -10.11
N ALA A 575 -10.52 15.08 -11.29
CA ALA A 575 -9.44 15.29 -12.25
C ALA A 575 -8.25 16.02 -11.60
N LEU A 576 -8.50 17.17 -10.97
CA LEU A 576 -7.45 17.95 -10.31
C LEU A 576 -6.75 17.17 -9.20
N GLU A 577 -7.49 16.43 -8.37
CA GLU A 577 -6.92 15.58 -7.33
C GLU A 577 -5.93 14.57 -7.90
N LYS A 578 -6.32 13.84 -8.95
CA LYS A 578 -5.46 12.83 -9.59
C LYS A 578 -4.28 13.44 -10.35
N LEU A 579 -4.47 14.58 -11.00
CA LEU A 579 -3.37 15.27 -11.68
C LEU A 579 -2.31 15.80 -10.69
N LEU A 580 -2.72 16.28 -9.51
CA LEU A 580 -1.78 16.68 -8.46
C LEU A 580 -1.07 15.47 -7.82
N GLU A 581 -1.76 14.34 -7.70
CA GLU A 581 -1.15 13.06 -7.31
C GLU A 581 -0.08 12.63 -8.33
N ALA A 582 -0.36 12.75 -9.63
CA ALA A 582 0.59 12.48 -10.70
C ALA A 582 1.82 13.39 -10.63
N GLU A 583 1.65 14.71 -10.42
CA GLU A 583 2.76 15.64 -10.21
C GLU A 583 3.64 15.21 -9.04
N GLU A 584 3.03 14.82 -7.91
CA GLU A 584 3.76 14.37 -6.73
C GLU A 584 4.61 13.14 -7.00
N ILE A 585 4.04 12.13 -7.67
CA ILE A 585 4.74 10.90 -8.02
C ILE A 585 5.92 11.21 -8.94
N LEU A 586 5.69 11.92 -10.05
CA LEU A 586 6.71 12.24 -11.03
C LEU A 586 7.83 13.12 -10.45
N ARG A 587 7.49 14.05 -9.56
CA ARG A 587 8.49 14.87 -8.87
C ARG A 587 9.38 14.02 -7.95
N ARG A 588 8.82 13.02 -7.27
CA ARG A 588 9.59 12.07 -6.44
C ARG A 588 10.50 11.18 -7.29
N GLU A 589 10.11 10.89 -8.51
CA GLU A 589 10.92 10.17 -9.51
C GLU A 589 11.96 11.06 -10.20
N ASN A 590 12.02 12.36 -9.85
CA ASN A 590 12.84 13.37 -10.52
C ASN A 590 12.61 13.41 -12.04
N ASN A 591 11.37 13.16 -12.46
CA ASN A 591 10.94 13.11 -13.85
C ASN A 591 9.67 13.97 -14.07
N PRO A 592 9.74 15.29 -13.81
CA PRO A 592 8.59 16.16 -14.04
C PRO A 592 8.19 16.18 -15.52
N ASP A 593 6.90 16.26 -15.80
CA ASP A 593 6.36 16.29 -17.17
C ASP A 593 5.55 17.56 -17.44
N SER A 594 5.87 18.22 -18.56
CA SER A 594 5.18 19.41 -19.05
C SER A 594 3.70 19.17 -19.34
N VAL A 595 3.31 17.97 -19.78
CA VAL A 595 1.93 17.62 -20.13
C VAL A 595 1.06 17.58 -18.88
N VAL A 596 1.57 16.99 -17.79
CA VAL A 596 0.88 16.96 -16.49
C VAL A 596 0.59 18.38 -15.99
N TYR A 597 1.58 19.28 -16.09
CA TYR A 597 1.35 20.69 -15.75
C TYR A 597 0.31 21.37 -16.65
N ASP A 598 0.25 21.03 -17.94
CA ASP A 598 -0.79 21.56 -18.83
C ASP A 598 -2.19 21.08 -18.43
N HIS A 599 -2.34 19.78 -18.18
CA HIS A 599 -3.60 19.17 -17.72
C HIS A 599 -4.06 19.76 -16.38
N ILE A 600 -3.14 19.96 -15.41
CA ILE A 600 -3.46 20.62 -14.13
C ILE A 600 -3.98 22.03 -14.38
N GLY A 601 -3.33 22.78 -15.27
CA GLY A 601 -3.76 24.13 -15.65
C GLY A 601 -5.16 24.15 -16.25
N ASP A 602 -5.45 23.20 -17.15
CA ASP A 602 -6.77 23.05 -17.76
C ASP A 602 -7.85 22.69 -16.71
N ALA A 603 -7.55 21.81 -15.76
CA ALA A 603 -8.47 21.45 -14.67
C ALA A 603 -8.77 22.66 -13.76
N TYR A 604 -7.75 23.44 -13.38
CA TYR A 604 -7.93 24.67 -12.61
C TYR A 604 -8.80 25.70 -13.35
N LEU A 605 -8.60 25.85 -14.66
CA LEU A 605 -9.42 26.75 -15.48
C LEU A 605 -10.90 26.35 -15.42
N ARG A 606 -11.22 25.06 -15.58
CA ARG A 606 -12.61 24.56 -15.52
C ARG A 606 -13.25 24.75 -14.15
N LEU A 607 -12.45 24.81 -13.10
CA LEU A 607 -12.88 25.12 -11.73
C LEU A 607 -12.94 26.64 -11.44
N GLY A 608 -12.68 27.49 -12.43
CA GLY A 608 -12.71 28.95 -12.28
C GLY A 608 -11.47 29.57 -11.59
N LYS A 609 -10.43 28.77 -11.32
CA LYS A 609 -9.20 29.20 -10.64
C LYS A 609 -8.14 29.63 -11.65
N ILE A 610 -8.33 30.81 -12.23
CA ILE A 610 -7.52 31.31 -13.37
C ILE A 610 -6.05 31.53 -12.97
N GLU A 611 -5.79 32.06 -11.77
CA GLU A 611 -4.42 32.31 -11.29
C GLU A 611 -3.61 31.01 -11.15
N ASP A 612 -4.21 29.97 -10.56
CA ASP A 612 -3.60 28.65 -10.46
C ASP A 612 -3.38 28.04 -11.84
N ALA A 613 -4.34 28.18 -12.76
CA ALA A 613 -4.20 27.71 -14.13
C ALA A 613 -3.00 28.34 -14.84
N LEU A 614 -2.86 29.67 -14.74
CA LEU A 614 -1.71 30.40 -15.30
C LEU A 614 -0.38 29.93 -14.71
N LYS A 615 -0.32 29.72 -13.38
CA LYS A 615 0.88 29.22 -12.70
C LYS A 615 1.34 27.87 -13.26
N TYR A 616 0.41 26.94 -13.48
CA TYR A 616 0.74 25.61 -14.00
C TYR A 616 1.06 25.61 -15.49
N TRP A 617 0.36 26.39 -16.32
CA TRP A 617 0.74 26.53 -17.73
C TRP A 617 2.13 27.19 -17.90
N ILE A 618 2.48 28.15 -17.04
CA ILE A 618 3.82 28.74 -17.04
C ILE A 618 4.87 27.68 -16.71
N LYS A 619 4.67 26.89 -15.64
CA LYS A 619 5.56 25.75 -15.31
C LYS A 619 5.71 24.77 -16.48
N SER A 620 4.59 24.41 -17.13
CA SER A 620 4.58 23.55 -18.32
C SER A 620 5.48 24.10 -19.42
N ASN A 621 5.29 25.37 -19.78
CA ASN A 621 6.01 26.02 -20.87
C ASN A 621 7.47 26.36 -20.54
N GLU A 622 7.82 26.49 -19.26
CA GLU A 622 9.21 26.58 -18.78
C GLU A 622 9.95 25.25 -18.93
N LEU A 623 9.27 24.13 -18.64
CA LEU A 623 9.84 22.80 -18.77
C LEU A 623 10.01 22.37 -20.23
N LYS A 624 9.00 22.63 -21.07
CA LYS A 624 9.06 22.41 -22.52
C LYS A 624 8.21 23.47 -23.24
N LYS A 625 8.84 24.28 -24.10
CA LYS A 625 8.13 25.30 -24.87
C LYS A 625 7.10 24.65 -25.80
N ASP A 626 5.82 24.95 -25.62
CA ASP A 626 4.72 24.53 -26.50
C ASP A 626 3.90 25.77 -26.90
N SER A 627 3.73 25.96 -28.21
CA SER A 627 2.98 27.09 -28.77
C SER A 627 1.51 27.13 -28.31
N ARG A 628 0.87 25.98 -28.14
CA ARG A 628 -0.52 25.85 -27.69
C ARG A 628 -0.66 26.34 -26.25
N VAL A 629 0.21 25.87 -25.36
CA VAL A 629 0.25 26.30 -23.95
C VAL A 629 0.60 27.79 -23.86
N GLY A 630 1.59 28.25 -24.63
CA GLY A 630 1.93 29.67 -24.73
C GLY A 630 0.76 30.57 -25.14
N ASN A 631 -0.12 30.08 -26.03
CA ASN A 631 -1.33 30.78 -26.42
C ASN A 631 -2.38 30.81 -25.30
N LYS A 632 -2.55 29.72 -24.53
CA LYS A 632 -3.40 29.70 -23.31
C LYS A 632 -2.93 30.78 -22.33
N ILE A 633 -1.64 30.84 -22.01
CA ILE A 633 -1.06 31.83 -21.09
C ILE A 633 -1.37 33.26 -21.56
N LYS A 634 -1.09 33.58 -22.84
CA LYS A 634 -1.33 34.93 -23.39
C LYS A 634 -2.80 35.33 -23.32
N LYS A 635 -3.72 34.39 -23.56
CA LYS A 635 -5.17 34.64 -23.53
C LYS A 635 -5.66 34.98 -22.13
N TYR A 636 -5.23 34.25 -21.11
CA TYR A 636 -5.73 34.38 -19.74
C TYR A 636 -4.94 35.36 -18.87
N ARG A 637 -3.74 35.79 -19.28
CA ARG A 637 -2.98 36.86 -18.62
C ARG A 637 -3.51 38.27 -18.92
N ARG A 638 -4.38 38.40 -19.92
CA ARG A 638 -4.96 39.67 -20.40
C ARG A 638 -6.38 39.95 -19.85
N ARG A 639 -6.96 38.98 -19.13
CA ARG A 639 -8.22 39.10 -18.40
C ARG A 639 -7.89 39.29 -16.93
#